data_AF-A0A932GHZ8-F1
#
_entry.id   AF-A0A932GHZ8-F1
#
_cell.length_a   1.000
_cell.length_b   1.000
_cell.length_c   1.000
_cell.angle_alpha   90.00
_cell.angle_beta   90.00
_cell.angle_gamma   90.00
#
_symmetry.space_group_name_H-M   'P 1'
#
loop_
_entity.id
_entity.type
_entity.pdbx_description
1 polymer ?
#
loop_
_entity_poly.entity_id
_entity_poly.type
_entity_poly.pdbx_seq_one_letter_code
_entity_poly.pdbx_strand_id
1 'polypeptide(L)'
;MGIGTGTAALASGLPLRLLASARPDENPLAGSVDRAWEKIYRDQYKYDRSFDWVCSPNDTHACRVRAFVRNGIVTRLGNTYDYQTYGDLYGNKATANWNPRQCAKGYTFHRVIYGPYRLKHPIVRKGWKAWADAGFPELTPENRARYKFDSRGQDEFMQISWDDVFNDIAKALAAISTRYSGEEGAKKLLAQGYQPEMVKEMGGAGTRTIKMRGGMGLLGVIGKYGMYRLNNSLALLDAKIRGVDHDHARAGRNFSNYTWHGDQAPGHPWVHGLQASDCDFNDLRSSKLIIMDGKNLVENKLTDSHWFIECMERGAKIVVIAPEYGPPSTKADYWIPIRPTTDAALWLGVTKLMIDRKWYDESFVKRFTDFPLLVRTDNLKRLHAHEIFPNYRSPLSAEGPSMKIQGLTKEQHAKLGDFVIWDAKKNGPVAVTRDDVGETMTKKGIEPALEGTFKLKLVDGKEIEVATLWTLYQTHLKDYDLETVAEITQAPKNLIEQLAQDIATMKPVAIHQGEGINHWFHATEMNRASYLPLMLTGNIGKRGAGSHTWAGNYKAALFQGSPWTGPGFKGWVAEDPFDINLDPKAPGKALKAHAYTKDEEPALEGIFKVKLADGKEIEVATLWTLYQTHLKDYDLDTVAEITQAPKNLIEQLAQDIATMKPVAIHQGEGINH
;
A
#
# COMPACT_ATOMS: atom_id res chain seq x y z
N MET A 1 -60.04 -57.59 6.20
CA MET A 1 -59.54 -58.91 6.64
C MET A 1 -58.21 -58.66 7.33
N GLY A 2 -57.88 -59.09 8.55
CA GLY A 2 -58.53 -59.95 9.54
C GLY A 2 -57.44 -60.36 10.53
N ILE A 3 -57.65 -60.00 11.81
CA ILE A 3 -57.46 -60.80 13.03
C ILE A 3 -56.22 -61.74 13.16
N GLY A 4 -55.54 -61.65 14.31
CA GLY A 4 -55.00 -62.81 15.03
C GLY A 4 -53.52 -62.69 15.42
N THR A 5 -53.14 -62.34 16.65
CA THR A 5 -53.07 -63.13 17.91
C THR A 5 -51.95 -64.19 17.95
N GLY A 6 -51.09 -64.07 18.98
CA GLY A 6 -50.06 -65.05 19.38
C GLY A 6 -48.96 -64.40 20.25
N THR A 7 -49.24 -63.84 21.44
CA THR A 7 -49.09 -64.43 22.80
C THR A 7 -47.85 -65.27 23.12
N ALA A 8 -47.21 -64.84 24.22
CA ALA A 8 -46.31 -65.54 25.17
C ALA A 8 -44.86 -65.79 24.70
N ALA A 9 -43.79 -65.54 25.46
CA ALA A 9 -43.53 -65.26 26.87
C ALA A 9 -42.11 -64.60 26.92
N LEU A 10 -41.63 -63.81 27.88
CA LEU A 10 -41.51 -64.02 29.32
C LEU A 10 -41.02 -62.69 29.91
N ALA A 11 -41.62 -62.27 31.02
CA ALA A 11 -41.03 -61.31 31.91
C ALA A 11 -39.80 -61.96 32.58
N SER A 12 -38.60 -61.44 32.29
CA SER A 12 -37.45 -61.56 33.17
C SER A 12 -36.71 -60.24 33.15
N GLY A 13 -36.64 -59.60 34.32
CA GLY A 13 -36.42 -58.17 34.50
C GLY A 13 -35.29 -57.55 33.68
N LEU A 14 -35.63 -56.51 32.93
CA LEU A 14 -34.68 -55.40 32.78
C LEU A 14 -34.56 -54.75 34.15
N PRO A 15 -33.39 -54.77 34.81
CA PRO A 15 -33.23 -53.99 36.01
C PRO A 15 -33.37 -52.52 35.60
N LEU A 16 -34.26 -51.79 36.26
CA LEU A 16 -34.40 -50.32 36.21
C LEU A 16 -33.13 -49.58 36.73
N ARG A 17 -31.95 -50.21 36.64
CA ARG A 17 -30.64 -49.66 37.01
C ARG A 17 -30.30 -48.36 36.26
N LEU A 18 -30.88 -48.15 35.08
CA LEU A 18 -30.74 -46.90 34.31
C LEU A 18 -31.47 -45.69 34.91
N LEU A 19 -32.32 -45.90 35.94
CA LEU A 19 -33.04 -44.83 36.66
C LEU A 19 -32.62 -44.72 38.13
N ALA A 20 -31.64 -45.50 38.59
CA ALA A 20 -31.09 -45.36 39.94
C ALA A 20 -30.24 -44.08 40.00
N SER A 21 -30.51 -43.20 40.95
CA SER A 21 -29.68 -42.00 41.16
C SER A 21 -28.23 -42.41 41.45
N ALA A 22 -27.27 -41.75 40.81
CA ALA A 22 -25.86 -41.94 41.13
C ALA A 22 -25.66 -41.69 42.64
N ARG A 23 -24.94 -42.60 43.31
CA ARG A 23 -24.55 -42.40 44.72
C ARG A 23 -23.59 -41.21 44.76
N PRO A 24 -23.92 -40.09 45.41
CA PRO A 24 -23.13 -38.85 45.36
C PRO A 24 -21.72 -38.99 45.95
N ASP A 25 -21.49 -40.06 46.71
CA ASP A 25 -20.27 -40.46 47.42
C ASP A 25 -19.35 -41.41 46.62
N GLU A 26 -19.80 -41.97 45.49
CA GLU A 26 -18.97 -42.77 44.58
C GLU A 26 -18.59 -41.93 43.35
N ASN A 27 -17.30 -41.75 43.07
CA ASN A 27 -16.89 -41.15 41.79
C ASN A 27 -17.28 -42.10 40.65
N PRO A 28 -18.23 -41.74 39.77
CA PRO A 28 -18.71 -42.63 38.70
C PRO A 28 -17.64 -42.92 37.63
N LEU A 29 -16.50 -42.22 37.69
CA LEU A 29 -15.31 -42.44 36.85
C LEU A 29 -14.22 -43.26 37.55
N ALA A 30 -14.43 -43.75 38.78
CA ALA A 30 -13.45 -44.55 39.52
C ALA A 30 -13.31 -45.99 39.00
N GLY A 31 -14.28 -46.49 38.23
CA GLY A 31 -14.20 -47.77 37.51
C GLY A 31 -13.85 -47.60 36.03
N SER A 32 -13.38 -48.66 35.36
CA SER A 32 -13.21 -48.63 33.91
C SER A 32 -14.59 -48.61 33.22
N VAL A 33 -15.07 -47.43 32.88
CA VAL A 33 -16.26 -47.25 32.03
C VAL A 33 -15.94 -47.75 30.62
N ASP A 34 -16.88 -48.42 29.94
CA ASP A 34 -16.68 -48.78 28.53
C ASP A 34 -16.43 -47.52 27.69
N ARG A 35 -15.33 -47.53 26.94
CA ARG A 35 -14.85 -46.40 26.12
C ARG A 35 -15.14 -46.58 24.64
N ALA A 36 -15.91 -47.60 24.24
CA ALA A 36 -16.25 -47.86 22.84
C ALA A 36 -16.95 -46.67 22.16
N TRP A 37 -17.74 -45.89 22.90
CA TRP A 37 -18.43 -44.68 22.39
C TRP A 37 -17.45 -43.62 21.86
N GLU A 38 -16.22 -43.55 22.38
CA GLU A 38 -15.19 -42.62 21.90
C GLU A 38 -14.82 -42.87 20.43
N LYS A 39 -15.09 -44.07 19.89
CA LYS A 39 -14.88 -44.40 18.47
C LYS A 39 -15.65 -43.45 17.56
N ILE A 40 -16.82 -42.94 17.99
CA ILE A 40 -17.62 -41.99 17.22
C ILE A 40 -16.84 -40.70 16.98
N TYR A 41 -16.23 -40.13 18.03
CA TYR A 41 -15.44 -38.90 17.92
C TYR A 41 -14.10 -39.11 17.20
N ARG A 42 -13.43 -40.25 17.43
CA ARG A 42 -12.21 -40.60 16.68
C ARG A 42 -12.51 -40.73 15.19
N ASP A 43 -13.64 -41.36 14.85
CA ASP A 43 -14.08 -41.48 13.47
C ASP A 43 -14.40 -40.10 12.89
N GLN A 44 -15.16 -39.23 13.57
CA GLN A 44 -15.42 -37.85 13.11
C GLN A 44 -14.14 -37.05 12.79
N TYR A 45 -13.07 -37.20 13.58
CA TYR A 45 -11.80 -36.50 13.36
C TYR A 45 -10.95 -37.11 12.23
N LYS A 46 -11.21 -38.36 11.83
CA LYS A 46 -10.48 -39.07 10.78
C LYS A 46 -10.69 -38.42 9.40
N TYR A 47 -9.66 -38.49 8.56
CA TYR A 47 -9.65 -38.05 7.17
C TYR A 47 -8.96 -39.08 6.28
N ASP A 48 -9.26 -39.08 4.98
CA ASP A 48 -8.73 -40.03 3.99
C ASP A 48 -7.41 -39.53 3.39
N ARG A 49 -7.30 -38.20 3.19
CA ARG A 49 -6.09 -37.52 2.72
C ARG A 49 -6.06 -36.07 3.17
N SER A 50 -4.91 -35.44 3.03
CA SER A 50 -4.75 -33.99 3.22
C SER A 50 -3.90 -33.38 2.12
N PHE A 51 -4.06 -32.09 1.89
CA PHE A 51 -3.19 -31.32 1.01
C PHE A 51 -3.05 -29.88 1.52
N ASP A 52 -1.96 -29.23 1.15
CA ASP A 52 -1.64 -27.88 1.60
C ASP A 52 -1.85 -26.86 0.47
N TRP A 53 -2.28 -25.66 0.81
CA TRP A 53 -2.44 -24.53 -0.12
C TRP A 53 -2.15 -23.21 0.60
N VAL A 54 -2.02 -22.12 -0.14
CA VAL A 54 -1.81 -20.79 0.44
C VAL A 54 -3.12 -20.00 0.40
N CYS A 55 -3.62 -19.64 1.57
CA CYS A 55 -4.76 -18.75 1.72
C CYS A 55 -4.32 -17.32 1.41
N SER A 56 -4.68 -16.84 0.22
CA SER A 56 -4.24 -15.54 -0.31
C SER A 56 -5.39 -14.57 -0.67
N PRO A 57 -6.31 -14.23 0.25
CA PRO A 57 -7.11 -13.01 0.12
C PRO A 57 -6.23 -11.77 0.40
N ASN A 58 -6.80 -10.57 0.27
CA ASN A 58 -6.13 -9.32 0.66
C ASN A 58 -6.07 -9.12 2.18
N ASP A 59 -5.43 -10.04 2.89
CA ASP A 59 -5.30 -10.03 4.35
C ASP A 59 -3.84 -9.96 4.82
N THR A 60 -2.88 -9.88 3.90
CA THR A 60 -1.42 -9.85 4.11
C THR A 60 -0.77 -11.09 4.71
N HIS A 61 -1.56 -12.08 5.16
CA HIS A 61 -0.99 -13.17 5.94
C HIS A 61 -0.39 -14.27 5.06
N ALA A 62 -0.96 -14.51 3.87
CA ALA A 62 -0.53 -15.58 2.96
C ALA A 62 -0.30 -16.93 3.69
N CYS A 63 -1.23 -17.29 4.58
CA CYS A 63 -1.05 -18.45 5.46
C CYS A 63 -1.04 -19.75 4.65
N ARG A 64 -0.08 -20.63 4.93
CA ARG A 64 -0.14 -22.01 4.47
C ARG A 64 -1.17 -22.77 5.30
N VAL A 65 -2.16 -23.34 4.63
CA VAL A 65 -3.31 -24.02 5.23
C VAL A 65 -3.35 -25.46 4.73
N ARG A 66 -3.54 -26.40 5.65
CA ARG A 66 -3.83 -27.80 5.38
C ARG A 66 -5.33 -28.04 5.31
N ALA A 67 -5.78 -28.60 4.19
CA ALA A 67 -7.13 -29.12 4.02
C ALA A 67 -7.16 -30.62 4.32
N PHE A 68 -8.14 -31.05 5.10
CA PHE A 68 -8.39 -32.46 5.43
C PHE A 68 -9.62 -32.92 4.67
N VAL A 69 -9.48 -34.01 3.92
CA VAL A 69 -10.50 -34.51 2.99
C VAL A 69 -11.06 -35.83 3.49
N ARG A 70 -12.37 -35.96 3.48
CA ARG A 70 -13.08 -37.20 3.75
C ARG A 70 -14.21 -37.38 2.74
N ASN A 71 -14.35 -38.57 2.16
CA ASN A 71 -15.35 -38.88 1.13
C ASN A 71 -15.29 -37.86 -0.04
N GLY A 72 -14.08 -37.42 -0.41
CA GLY A 72 -13.88 -36.41 -1.47
C GLY A 72 -14.26 -34.97 -1.10
N ILE A 73 -14.69 -34.70 0.13
CA ILE A 73 -15.11 -33.38 0.60
C ILE A 73 -14.10 -32.83 1.62
N VAL A 74 -13.76 -31.55 1.53
CA VAL A 74 -12.97 -30.88 2.57
C VAL A 74 -13.84 -30.69 3.81
N THR A 75 -13.51 -31.40 4.89
CA THR A 75 -14.29 -31.38 6.15
C THR A 75 -13.70 -30.42 7.17
N ARG A 76 -12.38 -30.18 7.12
CA ARG A 76 -11.67 -29.32 8.07
C ARG A 76 -10.48 -28.63 7.41
N LEU A 77 -10.15 -27.45 7.91
CA LEU A 77 -8.92 -26.73 7.62
C LEU A 77 -8.10 -26.58 8.90
N GLY A 78 -6.78 -26.52 8.78
CA GLY A 78 -5.89 -26.23 9.91
C GLY A 78 -4.48 -25.87 9.47
N ASN A 79 -3.63 -25.54 10.43
CA ASN A 79 -2.23 -25.18 10.20
C ASN A 79 -1.33 -26.39 10.03
N THR A 80 -0.16 -26.15 9.43
CA THR A 80 0.83 -27.19 9.12
C THR A 80 1.89 -27.37 10.20
N TYR A 81 2.08 -26.38 11.08
CA TYR A 81 3.04 -26.38 12.20
C TYR A 81 4.52 -26.67 11.79
N ASP A 82 4.87 -26.37 10.55
CA ASP A 82 6.14 -26.74 9.93
C ASP A 82 6.92 -25.57 9.33
N TYR A 83 6.56 -24.31 9.64
CA TYR A 83 7.24 -23.13 9.08
C TYR A 83 8.77 -23.17 9.28
N GLN A 84 9.23 -23.68 10.42
CA GLN A 84 10.65 -23.83 10.77
C GLN A 84 11.45 -24.78 9.87
N THR A 85 10.78 -25.58 9.05
CA THR A 85 11.43 -26.54 8.16
C THR A 85 11.89 -25.90 6.84
N TYR A 86 11.38 -24.72 6.52
CA TYR A 86 11.73 -23.98 5.31
C TYR A 86 12.98 -23.15 5.50
N GLY A 87 13.84 -23.14 4.48
CA GLY A 87 14.97 -22.24 4.40
C GLY A 87 15.14 -21.68 2.99
N ASP A 88 15.85 -20.56 2.91
CA ASP A 88 16.26 -19.95 1.65
C ASP A 88 17.54 -20.59 1.09
N LEU A 89 17.98 -20.12 -0.08
CA LEU A 89 19.19 -20.60 -0.76
C LEU A 89 20.49 -20.27 0.01
N TYR A 90 20.42 -19.41 1.02
CA TYR A 90 21.55 -18.98 1.84
C TYR A 90 21.63 -19.75 3.17
N GLY A 91 20.72 -20.69 3.39
CA GLY A 91 20.67 -21.50 4.61
C GLY A 91 19.95 -20.81 5.77
N ASN A 92 19.37 -19.62 5.57
CA ASN A 92 18.50 -19.01 6.58
C ASN A 92 17.22 -19.83 6.71
N LYS A 93 16.75 -20.05 7.92
CA LYS A 93 15.49 -20.77 8.19
C LYS A 93 14.53 -19.90 8.97
N ALA A 94 13.24 -20.07 8.69
CA ALA A 94 12.22 -19.52 9.57
C ALA A 94 12.31 -20.17 10.96
N THR A 95 11.88 -19.44 11.98
CA THR A 95 11.81 -19.98 13.35
C THR A 95 10.46 -20.66 13.61
N ALA A 96 10.40 -21.53 14.63
CA ALA A 96 9.15 -22.18 15.03
C ALA A 96 8.08 -21.17 15.54
N ASN A 97 8.49 -19.94 15.87
CA ASN A 97 7.59 -18.88 16.33
C ASN A 97 6.68 -18.35 15.21
N TRP A 98 6.95 -18.67 13.93
CA TRP A 98 6.02 -18.41 12.84
C TRP A 98 4.80 -19.33 12.86
N ASN A 99 4.75 -20.34 13.73
CA ASN A 99 3.56 -21.16 13.93
C ASN A 99 2.61 -20.50 14.95
N PRO A 100 1.29 -20.70 14.84
CA PRO A 100 0.62 -21.54 13.85
C PRO A 100 0.16 -20.74 12.61
N ARG A 101 0.05 -19.41 12.68
CA ARG A 101 -0.67 -18.55 11.70
C ARG A 101 -2.13 -19.01 11.49
N GLN A 102 -2.73 -18.64 10.36
CA GLN A 102 -4.14 -18.81 9.97
C GLN A 102 -5.13 -18.09 10.88
N CYS A 103 -5.86 -17.14 10.28
CA CYS A 103 -6.89 -16.38 10.98
C CYS A 103 -8.22 -17.14 11.06
N ALA A 104 -9.14 -16.67 11.91
CA ALA A 104 -10.49 -17.24 12.04
C ALA A 104 -11.22 -17.40 10.68
N LYS A 105 -11.03 -16.45 9.77
CA LYS A 105 -11.61 -16.49 8.40
C LYS A 105 -11.01 -17.65 7.59
N GLY A 106 -9.69 -17.84 7.67
CA GLY A 106 -8.96 -18.93 7.02
C GLY A 106 -9.40 -20.32 7.49
N TYR A 107 -9.81 -20.50 8.76
CA TYR A 107 -10.37 -21.78 9.23
C TYR A 107 -11.72 -22.12 8.59
N THR A 108 -12.49 -21.09 8.19
CA THR A 108 -13.83 -21.26 7.61
C THR A 108 -13.86 -21.28 6.08
N PHE A 109 -12.69 -21.25 5.42
CA PHE A 109 -12.62 -21.07 3.95
C PHE A 109 -13.35 -22.16 3.14
N HIS A 110 -13.51 -23.38 3.68
CA HIS A 110 -14.31 -24.43 3.07
C HIS A 110 -15.78 -24.05 2.87
N ARG A 111 -16.31 -23.07 3.65
CA ARG A 111 -17.65 -22.48 3.43
C ARG A 111 -17.73 -21.66 2.14
N VAL A 112 -16.63 -21.11 1.64
CA VAL A 112 -16.58 -20.42 0.34
C VAL A 112 -16.65 -21.44 -0.81
N ILE A 113 -16.14 -22.66 -0.59
CA ILE A 113 -16.15 -23.74 -1.58
C ILE A 113 -17.57 -24.31 -1.73
N TYR A 114 -18.23 -24.60 -0.61
CA TYR A 114 -19.51 -25.34 -0.60
C TYR A 114 -20.73 -24.47 -0.26
N GLY A 115 -20.54 -23.20 0.07
CA GLY A 115 -21.61 -22.29 0.45
C GLY A 115 -22.51 -21.88 -0.71
N PRO A 116 -23.67 -21.25 -0.40
CA PRO A 116 -24.69 -20.92 -1.39
C PRO A 116 -24.24 -19.87 -2.41
N TYR A 117 -23.18 -19.11 -2.11
CA TYR A 117 -22.66 -18.05 -2.97
C TYR A 117 -21.58 -18.52 -3.97
N ARG A 118 -21.29 -19.83 -4.03
CA ARG A 118 -20.29 -20.36 -4.96
C ARG A 118 -20.74 -20.22 -6.41
N LEU A 119 -20.01 -19.46 -7.21
CA LEU A 119 -20.15 -19.49 -8.66
C LEU A 119 -19.65 -20.83 -9.21
N LYS A 120 -20.55 -21.57 -9.87
CA LYS A 120 -20.28 -22.92 -10.43
C LYS A 120 -20.02 -22.92 -11.93
N HIS A 121 -20.58 -21.95 -12.63
CA HIS A 121 -20.50 -21.81 -14.09
C HIS A 121 -20.25 -20.35 -14.45
N PRO A 122 -19.69 -20.07 -15.65
CA PRO A 122 -19.74 -18.74 -16.22
C PRO A 122 -21.19 -18.27 -16.32
N ILE A 123 -21.42 -17.04 -15.88
CA ILE A 123 -22.70 -16.37 -15.98
C ILE A 123 -22.50 -15.01 -16.63
N VAL A 124 -23.48 -14.60 -17.44
CA VAL A 124 -23.46 -13.33 -18.16
C VAL A 124 -24.82 -12.67 -18.05
N ARG A 125 -24.86 -11.33 -18.02
CA ARG A 125 -26.12 -10.59 -18.10
C ARG A 125 -26.76 -10.84 -19.47
N LYS A 126 -28.04 -11.18 -19.52
CA LYS A 126 -28.76 -11.39 -20.80
C LYS A 126 -28.63 -10.20 -21.75
N GLY A 127 -28.72 -8.98 -21.23
CA GLY A 127 -28.56 -7.75 -22.02
C GLY A 127 -27.16 -7.61 -22.63
N TRP A 128 -26.10 -7.99 -21.90
CA TRP A 128 -24.74 -7.99 -22.45
C TRP A 128 -24.57 -9.04 -23.55
N LYS A 129 -25.15 -10.24 -23.37
CA LYS A 129 -25.08 -11.29 -24.39
C LYS A 129 -25.80 -10.88 -25.68
N ALA A 130 -26.99 -10.30 -25.56
CA ALA A 130 -27.72 -9.74 -26.70
C ALA A 130 -26.93 -8.63 -27.43
N TRP A 131 -26.17 -7.82 -26.69
CA TRP A 131 -25.27 -6.83 -27.27
C TRP A 131 -24.09 -7.47 -28.02
N ALA A 132 -23.50 -8.54 -27.47
CA ALA A 132 -22.46 -9.31 -28.14
C ALA A 132 -22.98 -9.97 -29.43
N ASP A 133 -24.17 -10.58 -29.38
CA ASP A 133 -24.81 -11.21 -30.54
C ASP A 133 -25.19 -10.22 -31.64
N ALA A 134 -25.48 -8.98 -31.27
CA ALA A 134 -25.72 -7.89 -32.21
C ALA A 134 -24.43 -7.32 -32.84
N GLY A 135 -23.26 -7.90 -32.58
CA GLY A 135 -21.98 -7.44 -33.13
C GLY A 135 -21.41 -6.22 -32.40
N PHE A 136 -21.66 -6.10 -31.09
CA PHE A 136 -21.12 -5.04 -30.24
C PHE A 136 -21.44 -3.61 -30.72
N PRO A 137 -22.70 -3.27 -31.06
CA PRO A 137 -23.04 -1.95 -31.59
C PRO A 137 -22.64 -0.83 -30.62
N GLU A 138 -22.42 0.38 -31.16
CA GLU A 138 -22.06 1.54 -30.33
C GLU A 138 -23.11 1.79 -29.25
N LEU A 139 -22.68 2.11 -28.03
CA LEU A 139 -23.55 2.30 -26.87
C LEU A 139 -24.18 3.71 -26.86
N THR A 140 -25.00 4.02 -27.88
CA THR A 140 -25.90 5.19 -27.89
C THR A 140 -26.89 5.11 -26.72
N PRO A 141 -27.56 6.20 -26.32
CA PRO A 141 -28.60 6.16 -25.29
C PRO A 141 -29.64 5.05 -25.51
N GLU A 142 -30.07 4.84 -26.75
CA GLU A 142 -31.04 3.80 -27.14
C GLU A 142 -30.46 2.40 -26.94
N ASN A 143 -29.22 2.17 -27.40
CA ASN A 143 -28.55 0.88 -27.23
C ASN A 143 -28.22 0.60 -25.76
N ARG A 144 -27.88 1.63 -24.97
CA ARG A 144 -27.67 1.49 -23.52
C ARG A 144 -28.93 1.01 -22.82
N ALA A 145 -30.09 1.59 -23.13
CA ALA A 145 -31.37 1.14 -22.60
C ALA A 145 -31.75 -0.26 -23.12
N ARG A 146 -31.64 -0.49 -24.44
CA ARG A 146 -31.98 -1.76 -25.09
C ARG A 146 -31.20 -2.95 -24.51
N TYR A 147 -29.90 -2.77 -24.28
CA TYR A 147 -29.01 -3.82 -23.75
C TYR A 147 -28.75 -3.67 -22.24
N LYS A 148 -29.53 -2.83 -21.56
CA LYS A 148 -29.53 -2.64 -20.11
C LYS A 148 -28.16 -2.29 -19.52
N PHE A 149 -27.41 -1.42 -20.21
CA PHE A 149 -26.17 -0.85 -19.68
C PHE A 149 -26.43 0.26 -18.65
N ASP A 150 -27.60 0.89 -18.70
CA ASP A 150 -28.09 1.91 -17.76
C ASP A 150 -28.81 1.34 -16.52
N SER A 151 -29.17 0.06 -16.56
CA SER A 151 -29.93 -0.66 -15.51
C SER A 151 -29.18 -1.91 -14.99
N ARG A 152 -27.84 -1.88 -15.07
CA ARG A 152 -26.97 -2.95 -14.53
C ARG A 152 -27.29 -3.24 -13.07
N GLY A 153 -27.48 -4.52 -12.74
CA GLY A 153 -27.91 -4.98 -11.42
C GLY A 153 -29.38 -5.38 -11.34
N GLN A 154 -30.20 -4.95 -12.32
CA GLN A 154 -31.59 -5.38 -12.49
C GLN A 154 -31.76 -6.42 -13.60
N ASP A 155 -30.65 -6.86 -14.19
CA ASP A 155 -30.65 -7.84 -15.26
C ASP A 155 -30.75 -9.26 -14.74
N GLU A 156 -31.38 -10.09 -15.56
CA GLU A 156 -31.27 -11.53 -15.41
C GLU A 156 -29.90 -12.00 -15.91
N PHE A 157 -29.32 -12.91 -15.14
CA PHE A 157 -28.13 -13.66 -15.55
C PHE A 157 -28.55 -14.94 -16.28
N MET A 158 -27.76 -15.32 -17.25
CA MET A 158 -27.84 -16.63 -17.91
C MET A 158 -26.51 -17.35 -17.81
N GLN A 159 -26.56 -18.67 -17.73
CA GLN A 159 -25.37 -19.52 -17.83
C GLN A 159 -24.85 -19.52 -19.27
N ILE A 160 -23.53 -19.58 -19.43
CA ILE A 160 -22.83 -19.66 -20.72
C ILE A 160 -21.64 -20.64 -20.62
N SER A 161 -21.20 -21.19 -21.75
CA SER A 161 -19.99 -22.03 -21.78
C SER A 161 -18.73 -21.16 -21.64
N TRP A 162 -17.62 -21.79 -21.24
CA TRP A 162 -16.32 -21.11 -21.19
C TRP A 162 -15.84 -20.69 -22.58
N ASP A 163 -16.01 -21.55 -23.58
CA ASP A 163 -15.57 -21.27 -24.95
C ASP A 163 -16.33 -20.09 -25.56
N ASP A 164 -17.65 -20.04 -25.37
CA ASP A 164 -18.49 -18.95 -25.87
C ASP A 164 -18.13 -17.62 -25.19
N VAL A 165 -17.99 -17.61 -23.85
CA VAL A 165 -17.70 -16.35 -23.15
C VAL A 165 -16.28 -15.84 -23.45
N PHE A 166 -15.29 -16.72 -23.61
CA PHE A 166 -13.95 -16.30 -24.02
C PHE A 166 -13.94 -15.72 -25.43
N ASN A 167 -14.65 -16.36 -26.36
CA ASN A 167 -14.81 -15.87 -27.72
C ASN A 167 -15.51 -14.49 -27.73
N ASP A 168 -16.60 -14.33 -26.98
CA ASP A 168 -17.34 -13.08 -26.90
C ASP A 168 -16.51 -11.96 -26.26
N ILE A 169 -15.72 -12.26 -25.21
CA ILE A 169 -14.78 -11.29 -24.61
C ILE A 169 -13.71 -10.87 -25.61
N ALA A 170 -13.09 -11.82 -26.32
CA ALA A 170 -12.06 -11.51 -27.32
C ALA A 170 -12.61 -10.62 -28.44
N LYS A 171 -13.80 -10.93 -28.96
CA LYS A 171 -14.50 -10.11 -29.96
C LYS A 171 -14.87 -8.73 -29.41
N ALA A 172 -15.29 -8.63 -28.15
CA ALA A 172 -15.59 -7.36 -27.52
C ALA A 172 -14.33 -6.47 -27.43
N LEU A 173 -13.20 -7.03 -26.98
CA LEU A 173 -11.92 -6.31 -26.91
C LEU A 173 -11.50 -5.81 -28.30
N ALA A 174 -11.62 -6.64 -29.34
CA ALA A 174 -11.34 -6.25 -30.72
C ALA A 174 -12.29 -5.15 -31.21
N ALA A 175 -13.60 -5.32 -31.07
CA ALA A 175 -14.61 -4.36 -31.53
C ALA A 175 -14.45 -2.97 -30.86
N ILE A 176 -14.22 -2.94 -29.55
CA ILE A 176 -13.98 -1.71 -28.80
C ILE A 176 -12.67 -1.06 -29.25
N SER A 177 -11.59 -1.84 -29.32
CA SER A 177 -10.28 -1.31 -29.72
C SER A 177 -10.29 -0.76 -31.14
N THR A 178 -10.99 -1.41 -32.08
CA THR A 178 -11.13 -0.91 -33.45
C THR A 178 -11.93 0.38 -33.49
N ARG A 179 -13.08 0.43 -32.79
CA ARG A 179 -13.97 1.61 -32.77
C ARG A 179 -13.27 2.89 -32.31
N TYR A 180 -12.37 2.77 -31.34
CA TYR A 180 -11.71 3.91 -30.71
C TYR A 180 -10.26 4.12 -31.17
N SER A 181 -9.83 3.46 -32.25
CA SER A 181 -8.52 3.69 -32.84
C SER A 181 -8.53 4.81 -33.88
N GLY A 182 -7.38 5.47 -34.03
CA GLY A 182 -7.17 6.54 -35.01
C GLY A 182 -7.90 7.84 -34.70
N GLU A 183 -7.92 8.75 -35.68
CA GLU A 183 -8.51 10.08 -35.54
C GLU A 183 -10.02 10.03 -35.33
N GLU A 184 -10.73 9.11 -35.99
CA GLU A 184 -12.17 8.93 -35.81
C GLU A 184 -12.51 8.44 -34.41
N GLY A 185 -11.70 7.53 -33.85
CA GLY A 185 -11.80 7.11 -32.46
C GLY A 185 -11.61 8.26 -31.47
N ALA A 186 -10.62 9.12 -31.72
CA ALA A 186 -10.38 10.32 -30.92
C ALA A 186 -11.57 11.30 -30.97
N LYS A 187 -12.11 11.58 -32.17
CA LYS A 187 -13.31 12.41 -32.35
C LYS A 187 -14.51 11.85 -31.58
N LYS A 188 -14.71 10.53 -31.62
CA LYS A 188 -15.76 9.85 -30.85
C LYS A 188 -15.59 10.02 -29.34
N LEU A 189 -14.37 9.83 -28.81
CA LEU A 189 -14.11 10.02 -27.39
C LEU A 189 -14.37 11.46 -26.94
N LEU A 190 -13.94 12.45 -27.73
CA LEU A 190 -14.22 13.86 -27.45
C LEU A 190 -15.73 14.16 -27.48
N ALA A 191 -16.45 13.64 -28.47
CA ALA A 191 -17.91 13.77 -28.55
C ALA A 191 -18.64 13.08 -27.39
N GLN A 192 -18.04 12.04 -26.81
CA GLN A 192 -18.53 11.34 -25.61
C GLN A 192 -18.16 12.05 -24.29
N GLY A 193 -17.48 13.21 -24.36
CA GLY A 193 -17.15 14.04 -23.21
C GLY A 193 -15.83 13.68 -22.50
N TYR A 194 -14.96 12.88 -23.11
CA TYR A 194 -13.62 12.65 -22.58
C TYR A 194 -12.73 13.88 -22.76
N GLN A 195 -11.93 14.18 -21.73
CA GLN A 195 -11.00 15.31 -21.71
C GLN A 195 -9.93 15.18 -22.81
N PRO A 196 -9.56 16.28 -23.51
CA PRO A 196 -8.58 16.26 -24.60
C PRO A 196 -7.23 15.65 -24.21
N GLU A 197 -6.77 15.88 -22.98
CA GLU A 197 -5.52 15.36 -22.45
C GLU A 197 -5.57 13.84 -22.33
N MET A 198 -6.69 13.29 -21.86
CA MET A 198 -6.87 11.84 -21.82
C MET A 198 -6.89 11.24 -23.23
N VAL A 199 -7.58 11.87 -24.18
CA VAL A 199 -7.63 11.41 -25.57
C VAL A 199 -6.24 11.46 -26.21
N LYS A 200 -5.45 12.51 -25.93
CA LYS A 200 -4.06 12.64 -26.37
C LYS A 200 -3.18 11.49 -25.85
N GLU A 201 -3.31 11.13 -24.57
CA GLU A 201 -2.56 10.02 -23.96
C GLU A 201 -2.92 8.64 -24.52
N MET A 202 -4.04 8.50 -25.27
CA MET A 202 -4.34 7.26 -26.00
C MET A 202 -3.33 7.02 -27.14
N GLY A 203 -2.71 8.06 -27.69
CA GLY A 203 -1.84 7.96 -28.87
C GLY A 203 -2.54 7.33 -30.08
N GLY A 204 -3.85 7.53 -30.21
CA GLY A 204 -4.67 6.92 -31.27
C GLY A 204 -4.84 5.40 -31.17
N ALA A 205 -4.36 4.75 -30.10
CA ALA A 205 -4.55 3.32 -29.85
C ALA A 205 -5.86 3.07 -29.09
N GLY A 206 -6.84 2.46 -29.75
CA GLY A 206 -8.13 2.18 -29.10
C GLY A 206 -8.04 1.14 -27.98
N THR A 207 -6.99 0.31 -27.96
CA THR A 207 -6.67 -0.59 -26.84
C THR A 207 -6.48 0.16 -25.53
N ARG A 208 -6.00 1.42 -25.54
CA ARG A 208 -5.88 2.27 -24.34
C ARG A 208 -7.23 2.64 -23.70
N THR A 209 -8.35 2.41 -24.38
CA THR A 209 -9.68 2.51 -23.75
C THR A 209 -9.94 1.39 -22.74
N ILE A 210 -9.22 0.26 -22.86
CA ILE A 210 -9.32 -0.87 -21.96
C ILE A 210 -8.46 -0.60 -20.72
N LYS A 211 -9.08 -0.63 -19.55
CA LYS A 211 -8.41 -0.51 -18.25
C LYS A 211 -8.42 -1.86 -17.56
N MET A 212 -7.27 -2.32 -17.07
CA MET A 212 -7.15 -3.55 -16.30
C MET A 212 -6.49 -3.30 -14.95
N ARG A 213 -7.00 -3.99 -13.93
CA ARG A 213 -6.46 -3.95 -12.56
C ARG A 213 -6.30 -5.37 -12.03
N GLY A 214 -5.39 -5.55 -11.09
CA GLY A 214 -5.28 -6.82 -10.37
C GLY A 214 -6.53 -7.13 -9.54
N GLY A 215 -6.97 -8.40 -9.54
CA GLY A 215 -8.19 -8.83 -8.83
C GLY A 215 -7.98 -9.07 -7.34
N MET A 216 -8.85 -8.51 -6.48
CA MET A 216 -8.73 -8.59 -5.01
C MET A 216 -9.15 -9.94 -4.39
N GLY A 217 -10.05 -10.68 -5.04
CA GLY A 217 -10.59 -11.94 -4.50
C GLY A 217 -9.63 -13.14 -4.62
N LEU A 218 -8.58 -13.02 -5.43
CA LEU A 218 -7.61 -14.07 -5.72
C LEU A 218 -6.20 -13.46 -5.80
N LEU A 219 -5.61 -13.06 -4.67
CA LEU A 219 -4.29 -12.40 -4.66
C LEU A 219 -3.10 -13.34 -4.94
N GLY A 220 -3.34 -14.59 -5.32
CA GLY A 220 -2.27 -15.44 -5.83
C GLY A 220 -1.62 -14.80 -7.07
N VAL A 221 -0.34 -15.08 -7.32
CA VAL A 221 0.44 -14.46 -8.40
C VAL A 221 -0.30 -14.49 -9.74
N ILE A 222 -0.95 -15.62 -10.05
CA ILE A 222 -1.74 -15.81 -11.27
C ILE A 222 -3.00 -14.92 -11.28
N GLY A 223 -3.75 -14.85 -10.17
CA GLY A 223 -5.01 -14.11 -10.10
C GLY A 223 -4.84 -12.59 -9.99
N LYS A 224 -3.86 -12.13 -9.20
CA LYS A 224 -3.57 -10.70 -9.03
C LYS A 224 -2.93 -10.12 -10.27
N TYR A 225 -1.96 -10.83 -10.85
CA TYR A 225 -1.05 -10.23 -11.82
C TYR A 225 -1.21 -10.74 -13.25
N GLY A 226 -1.95 -11.84 -13.46
CA GLY A 226 -2.32 -12.30 -14.80
C GLY A 226 -3.10 -11.25 -15.60
N MET A 227 -3.89 -10.40 -14.94
CA MET A 227 -4.60 -9.30 -15.59
C MET A 227 -3.66 -8.27 -16.21
N TYR A 228 -2.51 -7.98 -15.58
CA TYR A 228 -1.53 -7.05 -16.14
C TYR A 228 -0.80 -7.65 -17.35
N ARG A 229 -0.51 -8.95 -17.32
CA ARG A 229 0.05 -9.67 -18.47
C ARG A 229 -0.91 -9.71 -19.65
N LEU A 230 -2.21 -9.98 -19.39
CA LEU A 230 -3.25 -9.90 -20.40
C LEU A 230 -3.34 -8.48 -20.98
N ASN A 231 -3.28 -7.47 -20.11
CA ASN A 231 -3.31 -6.07 -20.53
C ASN A 231 -2.13 -5.76 -21.45
N ASN A 232 -0.90 -6.14 -21.08
CA ASN A 232 0.31 -5.96 -21.89
C ASN A 232 0.18 -6.64 -23.26
N SER A 233 -0.42 -7.83 -23.29
CA SER A 233 -0.64 -8.59 -24.52
C SER A 233 -1.59 -7.91 -25.51
N LEU A 234 -2.38 -6.91 -25.08
CA LEU A 234 -3.21 -6.11 -26.00
C LEU A 234 -2.37 -5.31 -27.01
N ALA A 235 -1.05 -5.20 -26.83
CA ALA A 235 -0.15 -4.64 -27.84
C ALA A 235 -0.24 -5.39 -29.18
N LEU A 236 -0.43 -6.72 -29.15
CA LEU A 236 -0.63 -7.53 -30.36
C LEU A 236 -1.89 -7.12 -31.12
N LEU A 237 -2.97 -6.87 -30.37
CA LEU A 237 -4.25 -6.43 -30.92
C LEU A 237 -4.13 -5.03 -31.54
N ASP A 238 -3.43 -4.14 -30.85
CA ASP A 238 -3.19 -2.78 -31.33
C ASP A 238 -2.33 -2.75 -32.60
N ALA A 239 -1.23 -3.50 -32.62
CA ALA A 239 -0.40 -3.66 -33.81
C ALA A 239 -1.22 -4.16 -35.01
N LYS A 240 -2.13 -5.12 -34.77
CA LYS A 240 -3.03 -5.63 -35.81
C LYS A 240 -4.06 -4.59 -36.28
N ILE A 241 -4.65 -3.81 -35.38
CA ILE A 241 -5.70 -2.83 -35.69
C ILE A 241 -5.13 -1.59 -36.39
N ARG A 242 -4.03 -1.05 -35.86
CA ARG A 242 -3.41 0.17 -36.39
C ARG A 242 -2.39 -0.08 -37.49
N GLY A 243 -1.97 -1.33 -37.69
CA GLY A 243 -0.93 -1.68 -38.66
C GLY A 243 0.45 -1.13 -38.28
N VAL A 244 0.72 -0.97 -36.98
CA VAL A 244 1.99 -0.45 -36.47
C VAL A 244 2.94 -1.57 -36.10
N ASP A 245 4.24 -1.28 -36.12
CA ASP A 245 5.27 -2.20 -35.66
C ASP A 245 5.28 -2.37 -34.13
N HIS A 246 6.17 -3.25 -33.69
CA HIS A 246 6.45 -3.57 -32.30
C HIS A 246 6.74 -2.34 -31.42
N ASP A 247 7.48 -1.35 -31.92
CA ASP A 247 7.96 -0.22 -31.11
C ASP A 247 6.89 0.86 -30.96
N HIS A 248 5.93 0.87 -31.88
CA HIS A 248 4.81 1.81 -31.88
C HIS A 248 3.50 1.22 -31.36
N ALA A 249 3.47 -0.09 -31.08
CA ALA A 249 2.32 -0.77 -30.46
C ALA A 249 2.04 -0.22 -29.05
N ARG A 250 0.75 -0.19 -28.68
CA ARG A 250 0.28 0.34 -27.39
C ARG A 250 -0.78 -0.59 -26.82
N ALA A 251 -0.56 -1.05 -25.60
CA ALA A 251 -1.51 -1.90 -24.90
C ALA A 251 -2.58 -1.09 -24.14
N GLY A 252 -3.40 -1.75 -23.32
CA GLY A 252 -4.34 -1.07 -22.43
C GLY A 252 -3.69 -0.28 -21.30
N ARG A 253 -4.51 0.25 -20.40
CA ARG A 253 -4.07 1.03 -19.23
C ARG A 253 -4.10 0.20 -17.95
N ASN A 254 -3.04 0.27 -17.16
CA ASN A 254 -3.01 -0.36 -15.84
C ASN A 254 -3.65 0.60 -14.84
N PHE A 255 -4.57 0.08 -14.04
CA PHE A 255 -5.14 0.85 -12.94
C PHE A 255 -4.44 0.48 -11.62
N SER A 256 -4.02 1.49 -10.87
CA SER A 256 -3.38 1.28 -9.58
C SER A 256 -4.36 0.71 -8.55
N ASN A 257 -3.89 -0.26 -7.76
CA ASN A 257 -4.64 -0.78 -6.61
C ASN A 257 -4.20 -0.11 -5.30
N TYR A 258 -2.91 0.17 -5.15
CA TYR A 258 -2.33 0.57 -3.86
C TYR A 258 -2.72 2.00 -3.48
N THR A 259 -2.64 2.93 -4.44
CA THR A 259 -3.09 4.33 -4.26
C THR A 259 -4.61 4.42 -4.21
N TRP A 260 -5.33 3.68 -5.06
CA TRP A 260 -6.79 3.69 -5.11
C TRP A 260 -7.45 3.24 -3.79
N HIS A 261 -6.87 2.29 -3.07
CA HIS A 261 -7.38 1.86 -1.77
C HIS A 261 -7.04 2.81 -0.62
N GLY A 262 -6.17 3.80 -0.85
CA GLY A 262 -5.52 4.55 0.24
C GLY A 262 -4.50 3.72 1.03
N ASP A 263 -4.16 2.52 0.56
CA ASP A 263 -3.25 1.60 1.27
C ASP A 263 -1.80 2.10 1.27
N GLN A 264 -1.41 2.87 0.25
CA GLN A 264 -0.11 3.53 0.24
C GLN A 264 -0.01 4.55 1.36
N ALA A 265 1.09 4.55 2.10
CA ALA A 265 1.46 5.66 2.97
C ALA A 265 2.07 6.78 2.10
N PRO A 266 1.29 7.79 1.68
CA PRO A 266 1.75 8.71 0.65
C PRO A 266 2.93 9.57 1.10
N GLY A 267 3.16 9.75 2.40
CA GLY A 267 4.30 10.55 2.91
C GLY A 267 5.63 9.79 2.96
N HIS A 268 5.64 8.46 2.95
CA HIS A 268 6.88 7.66 2.97
C HIS A 268 7.82 7.99 1.80
N PRO A 269 7.35 8.00 0.53
CA PRO A 269 8.18 8.41 -0.61
C PRO A 269 8.82 9.80 -0.47
N TRP A 270 8.17 10.74 0.22
CA TRP A 270 8.72 12.09 0.43
C TRP A 270 9.89 12.10 1.41
N VAL A 271 9.96 11.14 2.33
CA VAL A 271 11.05 11.04 3.31
C VAL A 271 12.24 10.28 2.72
N HIS A 272 11.99 9.15 2.06
CA HIS A 272 13.06 8.20 1.71
C HIS A 272 13.07 7.76 0.23
N GLY A 273 12.17 8.24 -0.61
CA GLY A 273 12.13 7.92 -2.05
C GLY A 273 11.60 6.51 -2.40
N LEU A 274 11.51 5.60 -1.42
CA LEU A 274 10.87 4.29 -1.57
C LEU A 274 9.33 4.37 -1.51
N GLN A 275 8.63 3.44 -2.17
CA GLN A 275 7.15 3.36 -2.18
C GLN A 275 6.55 3.33 -0.76
N ALA A 276 7.16 2.56 0.13
CA ALA A 276 6.76 2.35 1.51
C ALA A 276 7.98 1.86 2.32
N SER A 277 7.84 1.87 3.66
CA SER A 277 8.80 1.26 4.60
C SER A 277 8.04 0.22 5.41
N ASP A 278 8.58 -1.00 5.50
CA ASP A 278 8.01 -2.13 6.21
C ASP A 278 9.10 -3.02 6.81
N CYS A 279 8.71 -3.90 7.73
CA CYS A 279 9.60 -4.88 8.35
C CYS A 279 8.89 -6.22 8.55
N ASP A 280 9.59 -7.36 8.41
CA ASP A 280 8.95 -8.62 8.78
C ASP A 280 8.56 -8.59 10.27
N PHE A 281 7.36 -9.06 10.60
CA PHE A 281 6.81 -8.88 11.95
C PHE A 281 7.65 -9.54 13.05
N ASN A 282 8.46 -10.54 12.73
CA ASN A 282 9.41 -11.09 13.70
C ASN A 282 10.46 -10.07 14.17
N ASP A 283 10.65 -8.97 13.44
CA ASP A 283 11.57 -7.89 13.81
C ASP A 283 11.07 -7.07 15.02
N LEU A 284 9.76 -7.01 15.25
CA LEU A 284 9.13 -6.39 16.43
C LEU A 284 9.74 -6.92 17.74
N ARG A 285 10.18 -8.18 17.79
CA ARG A 285 10.84 -8.79 18.97
C ARG A 285 12.18 -8.15 19.34
N SER A 286 12.72 -7.31 18.47
CA SER A 286 13.94 -6.54 18.69
C SER A 286 13.65 -5.12 19.18
N SER A 287 12.40 -4.66 19.10
CA SER A 287 11.97 -3.34 19.56
C SER A 287 11.95 -3.25 21.08
N LYS A 288 12.25 -2.05 21.61
CA LYS A 288 12.06 -1.70 23.03
C LYS A 288 10.86 -0.78 23.24
N LEU A 289 10.49 -0.02 22.22
CA LEU A 289 9.26 0.77 22.20
C LEU A 289 8.55 0.50 20.88
N ILE A 290 7.28 0.09 20.95
CA ILE A 290 6.41 -0.15 19.80
C ILE A 290 5.26 0.83 19.91
N ILE A 291 5.16 1.74 18.95
CA ILE A 291 4.09 2.73 18.88
C ILE A 291 3.19 2.34 17.72
N MET A 292 1.90 2.16 18.01
CA MET A 292 0.87 1.85 17.02
C MET A 292 0.02 3.08 16.81
N ASP A 293 0.14 3.70 15.63
CA ASP A 293 -0.41 5.01 15.31
C ASP A 293 -1.48 4.85 14.22
N GLY A 294 -2.75 4.89 14.61
CA GLY A 294 -3.88 4.53 13.74
C GLY A 294 -3.78 3.12 13.15
N LYS A 295 -3.16 2.17 13.88
CA LYS A 295 -3.00 0.78 13.45
C LYS A 295 -3.52 -0.23 14.48
N ASN A 296 -4.40 -1.12 14.04
CA ASN A 296 -4.91 -2.23 14.83
C ASN A 296 -4.22 -3.56 14.45
N LEU A 297 -3.05 -3.82 15.06
CA LEU A 297 -2.28 -5.05 14.84
C LEU A 297 -2.92 -6.31 15.47
N VAL A 298 -3.99 -6.18 16.25
CA VAL A 298 -4.74 -7.32 16.79
C VAL A 298 -5.73 -7.85 15.77
N GLU A 299 -6.55 -6.98 15.18
CA GLU A 299 -7.64 -7.38 14.28
C GLU A 299 -7.30 -7.31 12.80
N ASN A 300 -6.33 -6.48 12.38
CA ASN A 300 -5.92 -6.41 10.98
C ASN A 300 -4.71 -7.28 10.67
N LYS A 301 -3.98 -7.73 11.71
CA LYS A 301 -2.80 -8.61 11.59
C LYS A 301 -2.92 -9.83 12.51
N LEU A 302 -4.09 -10.46 12.53
CA LEU A 302 -4.46 -11.49 13.52
C LEU A 302 -3.39 -12.57 13.70
N THR A 303 -2.82 -13.07 12.59
CA THR A 303 -1.87 -14.18 12.63
C THR A 303 -0.48 -13.77 13.08
N ASP A 304 -0.19 -12.47 13.04
CA ASP A 304 1.09 -11.86 13.36
C ASP A 304 1.03 -11.04 14.66
N SER A 305 -0.16 -10.85 15.23
CA SER A 305 -0.38 -10.09 16.47
C SER A 305 0.47 -10.58 17.65
N HIS A 306 0.75 -11.88 17.70
CA HIS A 306 1.58 -12.46 18.76
C HIS A 306 2.99 -11.84 18.79
N TRP A 307 3.54 -11.37 17.68
CA TRP A 307 4.90 -10.81 17.66
C TRP A 307 5.05 -9.57 18.53
N PHE A 308 4.10 -8.64 18.50
CA PHE A 308 4.16 -7.46 19.35
C PHE A 308 3.69 -7.77 20.78
N ILE A 309 2.72 -8.68 20.95
CA ILE A 309 2.24 -9.10 22.28
C ILE A 309 3.35 -9.81 23.06
N GLU A 310 4.13 -10.67 22.41
CA GLU A 310 5.31 -11.32 23.00
C GLU A 310 6.35 -10.31 23.50
N CYS A 311 6.34 -9.08 22.98
CA CYS A 311 7.29 -8.06 23.39
C CYS A 311 6.99 -7.51 24.80
N MET A 312 5.75 -7.65 25.29
CA MET A 312 5.39 -7.34 26.68
C MET A 312 6.27 -8.14 27.65
N GLU A 313 6.38 -9.45 27.42
CA GLU A 313 7.21 -10.37 28.21
C GLU A 313 8.72 -10.14 28.01
N ARG A 314 9.10 -9.40 26.96
CA ARG A 314 10.50 -9.04 26.65
C ARG A 314 10.90 -7.66 27.21
N GLY A 315 9.99 -7.04 27.96
CA GLY A 315 10.18 -5.71 28.55
C GLY A 315 10.17 -4.59 27.53
N ALA A 316 9.52 -4.77 26.38
CA ALA A 316 9.22 -3.66 25.48
C ALA A 316 7.97 -2.94 25.96
N LYS A 317 7.93 -1.63 25.75
CA LYS A 317 6.76 -0.79 26.00
C LYS A 317 5.92 -0.68 24.73
N ILE A 318 4.60 -0.73 24.87
CA ILE A 318 3.62 -0.60 23.79
C ILE A 318 2.80 0.66 24.02
N VAL A 319 2.71 1.50 23.00
CA VAL A 319 1.90 2.72 22.99
C VAL A 319 0.91 2.64 21.85
N VAL A 320 -0.34 2.98 22.11
CA VAL A 320 -1.37 3.05 21.06
C VAL A 320 -1.87 4.50 20.97
N ILE A 321 -1.86 5.04 19.75
CA ILE A 321 -2.42 6.34 19.42
C ILE A 321 -3.62 6.08 18.51
N ALA A 322 -4.82 6.33 19.02
CA ALA A 322 -6.08 6.10 18.32
C ALA A 322 -7.20 6.91 18.97
N PRO A 323 -8.23 7.36 18.21
CA PRO A 323 -9.39 8.02 18.78
C PRO A 323 -10.16 7.16 19.79
N GLU A 324 -10.21 5.85 19.56
CA GLU A 324 -10.95 4.88 20.35
C GLU A 324 -10.04 3.97 21.20
N TYR A 325 -10.59 3.46 22.32
CA TYR A 325 -9.95 2.40 23.08
C TYR A 325 -10.23 1.03 22.41
N GLY A 326 -9.39 0.67 21.44
CA GLY A 326 -9.54 -0.55 20.65
C GLY A 326 -8.82 -1.79 21.22
N PRO A 327 -8.92 -2.95 20.55
CA PRO A 327 -8.22 -4.18 20.92
C PRO A 327 -6.72 -4.05 21.18
N PRO A 328 -5.91 -3.31 20.39
CA PRO A 328 -4.49 -3.13 20.71
C PRO A 328 -4.27 -2.33 21.99
N SER A 329 -5.15 -1.39 22.33
CA SER A 329 -5.06 -0.57 23.55
C SER A 329 -5.15 -1.41 24.82
N THR A 330 -5.79 -2.59 24.77
CA THR A 330 -5.82 -3.56 25.90
C THR A 330 -4.47 -4.20 26.20
N LYS A 331 -3.50 -4.07 25.29
CA LYS A 331 -2.13 -4.58 25.41
C LYS A 331 -1.09 -3.48 25.59
N ALA A 332 -1.52 -2.22 25.52
CA ALA A 332 -0.63 -1.07 25.61
C ALA A 332 -0.30 -0.74 27.07
N ASP A 333 0.91 -0.26 27.32
CA ASP A 333 1.28 0.35 28.59
C ASP A 333 0.52 1.66 28.80
N TYR A 334 0.27 2.41 27.72
CA TYR A 334 -0.66 3.53 27.72
C TYR A 334 -1.25 3.77 26.32
N TRP A 335 -2.45 4.37 26.32
CA TRP A 335 -3.18 4.76 25.13
C TRP A 335 -3.34 6.28 25.10
N ILE A 336 -3.03 6.90 23.96
CA ILE A 336 -3.23 8.32 23.71
C ILE A 336 -4.52 8.48 22.90
N PRO A 337 -5.63 8.94 23.51
CA PRO A 337 -6.80 9.36 22.74
C PRO A 337 -6.42 10.59 21.91
N ILE A 338 -6.77 10.55 20.62
CA ILE A 338 -6.48 11.65 19.70
C ILE A 338 -7.72 12.01 18.87
N ARG A 339 -7.93 13.30 18.64
CA ARG A 339 -8.92 13.79 17.67
C ARG A 339 -8.54 13.28 16.27
N PRO A 340 -9.44 12.61 15.54
CA PRO A 340 -9.14 12.14 14.19
C PRO A 340 -8.55 13.25 13.32
N THR A 341 -7.57 12.90 12.49
CA THR A 341 -6.87 13.78 11.54
C THR A 341 -5.91 14.81 12.15
N THR A 342 -5.51 14.66 13.41
CA THR A 342 -4.62 15.62 14.10
C THR A 342 -3.24 15.05 14.45
N ASP A 343 -2.95 13.83 13.99
CA ASP A 343 -1.72 13.08 14.27
C ASP A 343 -0.45 13.83 13.81
N ALA A 344 -0.55 14.62 12.74
CA ALA A 344 0.55 15.49 12.31
C ALA A 344 0.94 16.50 13.40
N ALA A 345 -0.04 17.13 14.07
CA ALA A 345 0.23 18.07 15.15
C ALA A 345 0.83 17.38 16.37
N LEU A 346 0.37 16.17 16.71
CA LEU A 346 0.96 15.36 17.77
C LEU A 346 2.46 15.12 17.51
N TRP A 347 2.80 14.64 16.32
CA TRP A 347 4.19 14.32 15.98
C TRP A 347 5.09 15.55 15.85
N LEU A 348 4.56 16.68 15.37
CA LEU A 348 5.28 17.96 15.35
C LEU A 348 5.52 18.47 16.78
N GLY A 349 4.56 18.35 17.68
CA GLY A 349 4.72 18.67 19.10
C GLY A 349 5.78 17.80 19.80
N VAL A 350 5.75 16.48 19.58
CA VAL A 350 6.78 15.55 20.05
C VAL A 350 8.16 15.95 19.53
N THR A 351 8.27 16.25 18.24
CA THR A 351 9.52 16.70 17.60
C THR A 351 10.03 17.99 18.22
N LYS A 352 9.15 18.97 18.44
CA LYS A 352 9.49 20.24 19.09
C LYS A 352 10.06 20.01 20.49
N LEU A 353 9.38 19.23 21.32
CA LEU A 353 9.84 18.91 22.68
C LEU A 353 11.24 18.29 22.66
N MET A 354 11.50 17.37 21.72
CA MET A 354 12.80 16.73 21.58
C MET A 354 13.89 17.71 21.14
N ILE A 355 13.60 18.63 20.22
CA ILE A 355 14.55 19.65 19.78
C ILE A 355 14.84 20.64 20.92
N ASP A 356 13.81 21.19 21.56
CA ASP A 356 13.94 22.17 22.64
C ASP A 356 14.74 21.62 23.83
N ARG A 357 14.53 20.34 24.17
CA ARG A 357 15.24 19.65 25.27
C ARG A 357 16.57 19.00 24.85
N LYS A 358 17.00 19.17 23.59
CA LYS A 358 18.20 18.54 23.01
C LYS A 358 18.24 17.01 23.14
N TRP A 359 17.08 16.38 23.01
CA TRP A 359 16.88 14.93 23.04
C TRP A 359 17.03 14.31 21.64
N TYR A 360 18.16 14.58 20.98
CA TYR A 360 18.46 14.07 19.65
C TYR A 360 19.93 13.69 19.51
N ASP A 361 20.20 12.78 18.58
CA ASP A 361 21.55 12.36 18.19
C ASP A 361 22.05 13.30 17.09
N GLU A 362 22.73 14.37 17.50
CA GLU A 362 23.24 15.41 16.58
C GLU A 362 24.16 14.83 15.49
N SER A 363 24.96 13.82 15.84
CA SER A 363 25.86 13.15 14.89
C SER A 363 25.09 12.37 13.82
N PHE A 364 24.01 11.71 14.20
CA PHE A 364 23.13 11.03 13.25
C PHE A 364 22.43 12.05 12.35
N VAL A 365 21.81 13.07 12.96
CA VAL A 365 21.08 14.14 12.26
C VAL A 365 21.96 14.77 11.17
N LYS A 366 23.19 15.17 11.51
CA LYS A 366 24.12 15.80 10.54
C LYS A 366 24.50 14.89 9.38
N ARG A 367 24.55 13.57 9.58
CA ARG A 367 25.11 12.62 8.60
C ARG A 367 24.08 11.90 7.75
N PHE A 368 22.83 11.81 8.20
CA PHE A 368 21.82 10.96 7.59
C PHE A 368 20.51 11.68 7.20
N THR A 369 20.40 12.98 7.46
CA THR A 369 19.23 13.78 7.06
C THR A 369 19.63 14.96 6.18
N ASP A 370 18.63 15.62 5.61
CA ASP A 370 18.79 16.85 4.85
C ASP A 370 18.71 18.12 5.73
N PHE A 371 18.61 17.98 7.06
CA PHE A 371 18.56 19.12 7.99
C PHE A 371 19.74 20.10 7.87
N PRO A 372 20.98 19.66 7.58
CA PRO A 372 22.10 20.59 7.38
C PRO A 372 22.11 21.30 6.02
N LEU A 373 21.27 20.91 5.06
CA LEU A 373 21.23 21.55 3.74
C LEU A 373 20.80 23.01 3.87
N LEU A 374 21.41 23.87 3.06
CA LEU A 374 21.09 25.29 3.00
C LEU A 374 19.87 25.54 2.11
N VAL A 375 18.97 26.39 2.58
CA VAL A 375 17.77 26.87 1.89
C VAL A 375 17.88 28.37 1.74
N ARG A 376 17.61 28.88 0.54
CA ARG A 376 17.59 30.33 0.29
C ARG A 376 16.36 30.94 0.94
N THR A 377 16.54 31.99 1.73
CA THR A 377 15.43 32.65 2.41
C THR A 377 14.59 33.52 1.46
N ASP A 378 15.13 33.88 0.29
CA ASP A 378 14.43 34.70 -0.71
C ASP A 378 13.41 33.93 -1.56
N ASN A 379 13.55 32.60 -1.71
CA ASN A 379 12.65 31.79 -2.54
C ASN A 379 12.29 30.42 -1.95
N LEU A 380 12.78 30.09 -0.75
CA LEU A 380 12.52 28.85 -0.01
C LEU A 380 12.93 27.57 -0.75
N LYS A 381 13.84 27.66 -1.72
CA LYS A 381 14.41 26.51 -2.42
C LYS A 381 15.74 26.10 -1.79
N ARG A 382 16.01 24.80 -1.78
CA ARG A 382 17.34 24.26 -1.41
C ARG A 382 18.39 24.86 -2.36
N LEU A 383 19.49 25.32 -1.80
CA LEU A 383 20.59 25.93 -2.55
C LEU A 383 21.32 24.84 -3.33
N HIS A 384 21.35 24.95 -4.66
CA HIS A 384 22.11 24.07 -5.51
C HIS A 384 23.58 24.50 -5.62
N ALA A 385 24.48 23.53 -5.74
CA ALA A 385 25.92 23.78 -5.79
C ALA A 385 26.34 24.70 -6.96
N HIS A 386 25.71 24.55 -8.13
CA HIS A 386 26.04 25.36 -9.31
C HIS A 386 25.69 26.85 -9.16
N GLU A 387 24.84 27.21 -8.18
CA GLU A 387 24.46 28.60 -7.94
C GLU A 387 25.58 29.41 -7.28
N ILE A 388 26.51 28.76 -6.57
CA ILE A 388 27.61 29.43 -5.83
C ILE A 388 29.01 28.95 -6.20
N PHE A 389 29.15 27.79 -6.84
CA PHE A 389 30.42 27.26 -7.30
C PHE A 389 30.53 27.43 -8.83
N PRO A 390 31.40 28.32 -9.34
CA PRO A 390 31.56 28.52 -10.78
C PRO A 390 31.99 27.25 -11.51
N ASN A 391 31.35 26.96 -12.65
CA ASN A 391 31.62 25.76 -13.47
C ASN A 391 31.50 24.43 -12.70
N TYR A 392 30.63 24.37 -11.69
CA TYR A 392 30.43 23.17 -10.88
C TYR A 392 30.04 21.96 -11.72
N ARG A 393 30.73 20.84 -11.51
CA ARG A 393 30.38 19.53 -12.05
C ARG A 393 30.29 18.55 -10.90
N SER A 394 29.20 17.79 -10.86
CA SER A 394 29.02 16.79 -9.81
C SER A 394 30.17 15.76 -9.83
N PRO A 395 30.77 15.44 -8.67
CA PRO A 395 31.75 14.38 -8.55
C PRO A 395 31.12 12.99 -8.42
N LEU A 396 29.80 12.85 -8.60
CA LEU A 396 29.11 11.56 -8.45
C LEU A 396 29.66 10.52 -9.44
N SER A 397 30.10 9.39 -8.90
CA SER A 397 30.70 8.32 -9.69
C SER A 397 29.64 7.52 -10.44
N ALA A 398 29.90 7.21 -11.71
CA ALA A 398 29.11 6.22 -12.47
C ALA A 398 29.14 4.82 -11.84
N GLU A 399 30.17 4.57 -11.02
CA GLU A 399 30.35 3.32 -10.27
C GLU A 399 29.88 3.42 -8.81
N GLY A 400 29.32 4.57 -8.40
CA GLY A 400 28.86 4.85 -7.05
C GLY A 400 27.50 4.24 -6.70
N PRO A 401 27.11 4.20 -5.42
CA PRO A 401 25.86 3.59 -4.97
C PRO A 401 24.60 4.23 -5.57
N SER A 402 24.56 5.55 -5.78
CA SER A 402 23.43 6.20 -6.46
C SER A 402 23.17 5.64 -7.87
N MET A 403 24.23 5.31 -8.62
CA MET A 403 24.11 4.78 -9.98
C MET A 403 23.92 3.26 -10.00
N LYS A 404 24.71 2.52 -9.20
CA LYS A 404 24.70 1.04 -9.21
C LYS A 404 23.61 0.39 -8.37
N ILE A 405 23.32 0.95 -7.19
CA ILE A 405 22.41 0.34 -6.21
C ILE A 405 21.02 0.95 -6.34
N GLN A 406 20.94 2.28 -6.43
CA GLN A 406 19.65 3.00 -6.57
C GLN A 406 19.19 3.11 -8.02
N GLY A 407 20.04 2.75 -9.00
CA GLY A 407 19.67 2.71 -10.41
C GLY A 407 19.36 4.08 -11.03
N LEU A 408 19.91 5.17 -10.49
CA LEU A 408 19.66 6.52 -10.98
C LEU A 408 20.18 6.68 -12.43
N THR A 409 19.38 7.26 -13.32
CA THR A 409 19.82 7.58 -14.68
C THR A 409 20.62 8.87 -14.71
N LYS A 410 21.45 9.05 -15.76
CA LYS A 410 22.19 10.31 -15.96
C LYS A 410 21.26 11.53 -16.07
N GLU A 411 20.09 11.36 -16.69
CA GLU A 411 19.07 12.40 -16.82
C GLU A 411 18.44 12.74 -15.47
N GLN A 412 18.06 11.72 -14.69
CA GLN A 412 17.53 11.92 -13.34
C GLN A 412 18.55 12.65 -12.47
N HIS A 413 19.83 12.25 -12.53
CA HIS A 413 20.90 12.93 -11.83
C HIS A 413 21.05 14.40 -12.25
N ALA A 414 21.10 14.69 -13.56
CA ALA A 414 21.21 16.05 -14.08
C ALA A 414 20.05 16.96 -13.63
N LYS A 415 18.85 16.39 -13.46
CA LYS A 415 17.67 17.09 -12.95
C LYS A 415 17.72 17.36 -11.45
N LEU A 416 18.23 16.42 -10.66
CA LEU A 416 18.30 16.54 -9.19
C LEU A 416 19.40 17.50 -8.74
N GLY A 417 20.60 17.38 -9.34
CA GLY A 417 21.77 18.15 -8.97
C GLY A 417 22.29 17.89 -7.55
N ASP A 418 23.37 18.60 -7.20
CA ASP A 418 23.97 18.58 -5.87
C ASP A 418 23.58 19.81 -5.05
N PHE A 419 23.62 19.68 -3.73
CA PHE A 419 23.20 20.72 -2.78
C PHE A 419 24.39 21.24 -1.97
N VAL A 420 24.14 22.27 -1.15
CA VAL A 420 25.17 22.93 -0.34
C VAL A 420 24.83 22.81 1.14
N ILE A 421 25.87 22.57 1.95
CA ILE A 421 25.85 22.68 3.42
C ILE A 421 26.83 23.79 3.85
N TRP A 422 26.68 24.30 5.06
CA TRP A 422 27.75 25.07 5.71
C TRP A 422 28.63 24.11 6.51
N ASP A 423 29.92 24.06 6.21
CA ASP A 423 30.88 23.23 6.93
C ASP A 423 31.45 24.01 8.11
N ALA A 424 31.17 23.57 9.34
CA ALA A 424 31.57 24.24 10.56
C ALA A 424 33.10 24.28 10.74
N LYS A 425 33.81 23.27 10.24
CA LYS A 425 35.27 23.16 10.36
C LYS A 425 35.99 24.08 9.36
N LYS A 426 35.48 24.16 8.14
CA LYS A 426 36.00 25.06 7.09
C LYS A 426 35.46 26.48 7.22
N ASN A 427 34.40 26.66 8.01
CA ASN A 427 33.65 27.90 8.15
C ASN A 427 33.23 28.50 6.80
N GLY A 428 32.57 27.68 5.97
CA GLY A 428 32.16 28.09 4.63
C GLY A 428 31.28 27.06 3.92
N PRO A 429 30.71 27.42 2.77
CA PRO A 429 29.85 26.52 2.00
C PRO A 429 30.66 25.37 1.38
N VAL A 430 30.08 24.17 1.40
CA VAL A 430 30.63 22.97 0.75
C VAL A 430 29.51 22.29 -0.04
N ALA A 431 29.80 21.90 -1.28
CA ALA A 431 28.89 21.07 -2.07
C ALA A 431 28.88 19.63 -1.53
N VAL A 432 27.69 19.05 -1.43
CA VAL A 432 27.47 17.65 -1.04
C VAL A 432 26.64 16.94 -2.10
N THR A 433 27.06 15.71 -2.40
CA THR A 433 26.33 14.81 -3.30
C THR A 433 25.38 13.91 -2.52
N ARG A 434 24.50 13.21 -3.24
CA ARG A 434 23.61 12.19 -2.64
C ARG A 434 24.35 10.99 -2.04
N ASP A 435 25.62 10.77 -2.41
CA ASP A 435 26.46 9.71 -1.86
C ASP A 435 27.23 10.16 -0.60
N ASP A 436 27.20 11.45 -0.27
CA ASP A 436 27.85 12.02 0.92
C ASP A 436 26.99 11.85 2.16
N VAL A 437 26.75 10.60 2.54
CA VAL A 437 25.90 10.21 3.67
C VAL A 437 26.70 9.33 4.63
N GLY A 438 26.43 9.44 5.93
CA GLY A 438 27.01 8.56 6.95
C GLY A 438 28.53 8.60 7.02
N GLU A 439 29.16 7.43 6.96
CA GLU A 439 30.63 7.32 6.98
C GLU A 439 31.31 7.94 5.76
N THR A 440 30.65 7.98 4.60
CA THR A 440 31.22 8.57 3.39
C THR A 440 31.44 10.07 3.59
N MET A 441 30.46 10.75 4.18
CA MET A 441 30.58 12.16 4.58
C MET A 441 31.72 12.36 5.58
N THR A 442 31.79 11.52 6.62
CA THR A 442 32.84 11.59 7.64
C THR A 442 34.25 11.39 7.05
N LYS A 443 34.42 10.44 6.12
CA LYS A 443 35.69 10.16 5.44
C LYS A 443 36.17 11.32 4.57
N LYS A 444 35.24 12.12 4.02
CA LYS A 444 35.56 13.37 3.31
C LYS A 444 35.93 14.53 4.24
N GLY A 445 35.86 14.34 5.56
CA GLY A 445 36.14 15.36 6.55
C GLY A 445 35.14 16.53 6.50
N ILE A 446 33.92 16.27 6.04
CA ILE A 446 32.82 17.24 6.00
C ILE A 446 32.16 17.27 7.37
N GLU A 447 32.05 18.47 7.96
CA GLU A 447 31.44 18.67 9.28
C GLU A 447 30.29 19.68 9.18
N PRO A 448 29.05 19.24 8.90
CA PRO A 448 27.95 20.17 8.69
C PRO A 448 27.58 20.96 9.95
N ALA A 449 27.40 22.28 9.80
CA ALA A 449 26.70 23.08 10.78
C ALA A 449 25.22 22.70 10.74
N LEU A 450 24.65 22.40 11.90
CA LEU A 450 23.24 22.04 12.00
C LEU A 450 22.36 23.29 12.10
N GLU A 451 22.78 24.32 12.82
CA GLU A 451 22.03 25.56 13.00
C GLU A 451 22.80 26.74 12.40
N GLY A 452 22.09 27.67 11.75
CA GLY A 452 22.67 28.93 11.31
C GLY A 452 21.97 29.56 10.11
N THR A 453 22.15 30.88 10.02
CA THR A 453 21.81 31.72 8.88
C THR A 453 23.09 32.38 8.39
N PHE A 454 23.33 32.34 7.08
CA PHE A 454 24.57 32.77 6.44
C PHE A 454 24.28 33.65 5.23
N LYS A 455 25.28 34.46 4.86
CA LYS A 455 25.25 35.24 3.62
C LYS A 455 26.22 34.65 2.62
N LEU A 456 25.76 34.45 1.39
CA LEU A 456 26.52 33.88 0.29
C LEU A 456 26.39 34.75 -0.95
N LYS A 457 27.41 34.74 -1.82
CA LYS A 457 27.33 35.33 -3.15
C LYS A 457 27.08 34.25 -4.18
N LEU A 458 26.07 34.48 -5.02
CA LEU A 458 25.81 33.68 -6.21
C LEU A 458 26.90 33.90 -7.27
N VAL A 459 26.97 33.00 -8.26
CA VAL A 459 27.89 33.11 -9.40
C VAL A 459 27.67 34.39 -10.20
N ASP A 460 26.45 34.93 -10.23
CA ASP A 460 26.12 36.22 -10.87
C ASP A 460 26.51 37.46 -10.02
N GLY A 461 27.06 37.25 -8.82
CA GLY A 461 27.48 38.29 -7.88
C GLY A 461 26.40 38.77 -6.92
N LYS A 462 25.15 38.32 -7.05
CA LYS A 462 24.06 38.67 -6.12
C LYS A 462 24.34 38.08 -4.73
N GLU A 463 24.24 38.90 -3.69
CA GLU A 463 24.26 38.42 -2.31
C GLU A 463 22.87 37.89 -1.93
N ILE A 464 22.84 36.70 -1.34
CA ILE A 464 21.64 36.04 -0.83
C ILE A 464 21.86 35.62 0.62
N GLU A 465 20.76 35.54 1.36
CA GLU A 465 20.72 34.92 2.68
C GLU A 465 20.22 33.48 2.56
N VAL A 466 20.84 32.59 3.34
CA VAL A 466 20.50 31.18 3.41
C VAL A 466 20.42 30.74 4.87
N ALA A 467 19.54 29.80 5.16
CA ALA A 467 19.44 29.17 6.47
C ALA A 467 19.58 27.66 6.32
N THR A 468 20.09 26.98 7.33
CA THR A 468 19.97 25.51 7.39
C THR A 468 18.49 25.11 7.46
N LEU A 469 18.14 23.98 6.86
CA LEU A 469 16.78 23.45 6.93
C LEU A 469 16.36 23.20 8.40
N TRP A 470 17.28 22.79 9.27
CA TRP A 470 17.07 22.72 10.71
C TRP A 470 16.61 24.03 11.34
N THR A 471 17.28 25.16 11.04
CA THR A 471 16.88 26.49 11.56
C THR A 471 15.48 26.88 11.09
N LEU A 472 15.11 26.52 9.86
CA LEU A 472 13.74 26.71 9.36
C LEU A 472 12.75 25.84 10.12
N TYR A 473 13.08 24.56 10.38
CA TYR A 473 12.25 23.68 11.20
C TYR A 473 12.08 24.22 12.63
N GLN A 474 13.13 24.69 13.29
CA GLN A 474 13.04 25.33 14.60
C GLN A 474 12.10 26.55 14.59
N THR A 475 12.05 27.29 13.48
CA THR A 475 11.16 28.43 13.33
C THR A 475 9.70 27.98 13.24
N HIS A 476 9.38 27.03 12.36
CA HIS A 476 8.01 26.55 12.16
C HIS A 476 7.49 25.70 13.33
N LEU A 477 8.36 24.96 14.03
CA LEU A 477 7.97 24.18 15.20
C LEU A 477 7.55 25.04 16.39
N LYS A 478 7.79 26.36 16.37
CA LYS A 478 7.30 27.27 17.42
C LYS A 478 5.77 27.23 17.55
N ASP A 479 5.07 26.99 16.44
CA ASP A 479 3.60 26.95 16.39
C ASP A 479 3.00 25.66 16.99
N TYR A 480 3.85 24.70 17.40
CA TYR A 480 3.45 23.39 17.92
C TYR A 480 3.89 23.17 19.37
N ASP A 481 3.75 24.20 20.22
CA ASP A 481 3.96 24.02 21.65
C ASP A 481 2.97 23.04 22.29
N LEU A 482 3.29 22.58 23.50
CA LEU A 482 2.53 21.54 24.18
C LEU A 482 1.06 21.94 24.46
N GLU A 483 0.80 23.22 24.71
CA GLU A 483 -0.55 23.73 24.96
C GLU A 483 -1.37 23.67 23.68
N THR A 484 -0.85 24.26 22.60
CA THR A 484 -1.49 24.27 21.28
C THR A 484 -1.70 22.86 20.74
N VAL A 485 -0.70 21.99 20.87
CA VAL A 485 -0.81 20.60 20.38
C VAL A 485 -1.88 19.83 21.17
N ALA A 486 -1.93 19.99 22.49
CA ALA A 486 -2.98 19.35 23.29
C ALA A 486 -4.38 19.90 22.97
N GLU A 487 -4.51 21.18 22.63
CA GLU A 487 -5.77 21.76 22.17
C GLU A 487 -6.21 21.18 20.82
N ILE A 488 -5.32 21.16 19.82
CA ILE A 488 -5.59 20.64 18.48
C ILE A 488 -5.98 19.15 18.55
N THR A 489 -5.15 18.36 19.24
CA THR A 489 -5.24 16.91 19.25
C THR A 489 -6.24 16.39 20.29
N GLN A 490 -6.59 17.19 21.28
CA GLN A 490 -7.30 16.77 22.50
C GLN A 490 -6.58 15.67 23.28
N ALA A 491 -5.30 15.41 22.98
CA ALA A 491 -4.51 14.41 23.66
C ALA A 491 -4.00 14.97 25.02
N PRO A 492 -3.97 14.16 26.09
CA PRO A 492 -3.46 14.60 27.38
C PRO A 492 -1.98 14.99 27.31
N LYS A 493 -1.65 16.21 27.73
CA LYS A 493 -0.28 16.78 27.70
C LYS A 493 0.77 15.86 28.30
N ASN A 494 0.48 15.26 29.44
CA ASN A 494 1.41 14.36 30.14
C ASN A 494 1.76 13.12 29.29
N LEU A 495 0.83 12.63 28.45
CA LEU A 495 1.10 11.49 27.57
C LEU A 495 1.91 11.91 26.33
N ILE A 496 1.73 13.13 25.83
CA ILE A 496 2.56 13.70 24.75
C ILE A 496 4.01 13.84 25.22
N GLU A 497 4.21 14.39 26.43
CA GLU A 497 5.55 14.52 27.02
C GLU A 497 6.18 13.14 27.31
N GLN A 498 5.39 12.20 27.84
CA GLN A 498 5.86 10.85 28.09
C GLN A 498 6.26 10.15 26.79
N LEU A 499 5.49 10.30 25.71
CA LEU A 499 5.83 9.75 24.39
C LEU A 499 7.16 10.33 23.88
N ALA A 500 7.37 11.64 23.97
CA ALA A 500 8.62 12.27 23.57
C ALA A 500 9.82 11.76 24.38
N GLN A 501 9.65 11.61 25.71
CA GLN A 501 10.69 11.08 26.59
C GLN A 501 11.00 9.59 26.31
N ASP A 502 9.98 8.77 26.11
CA ASP A 502 10.14 7.35 25.80
C ASP A 502 10.88 7.17 24.47
N ILE A 503 10.51 7.93 23.43
CA ILE A 503 11.21 7.88 22.12
C ILE A 503 12.67 8.31 22.26
N ALA A 504 12.96 9.33 23.07
CA ALA A 504 14.32 9.82 23.29
C ALA A 504 15.21 8.84 24.05
N THR A 505 14.65 8.12 25.03
CA THR A 505 15.41 7.32 26.00
C THR A 505 15.43 5.83 25.69
N MET A 506 14.42 5.31 24.98
CA MET A 506 14.34 3.90 24.60
C MET A 506 14.93 3.70 23.19
N LYS A 507 15.68 2.62 22.99
CA LYS A 507 16.17 2.17 21.67
C LYS A 507 16.22 0.65 21.63
N PRO A 508 15.78 -0.02 20.55
CA PRO A 508 15.22 0.55 19.30
C PRO A 508 13.72 0.92 19.40
N VAL A 509 13.30 1.95 18.66
CA VAL A 509 11.90 2.45 18.61
C VAL A 509 11.29 2.19 17.24
N ALA A 510 10.12 1.55 17.22
CA ALA A 510 9.35 1.32 16.00
C ALA A 510 7.98 2.02 16.07
N ILE A 511 7.63 2.75 15.01
CA ILE A 511 6.29 3.30 14.80
C ILE A 511 5.61 2.45 13.71
N HIS A 512 4.39 2.00 13.97
CA HIS A 512 3.59 1.20 13.05
C HIS A 512 2.33 2.00 12.70
N GLN A 513 2.31 2.53 11.48
CA GLN A 513 1.19 3.29 10.92
C GLN A 513 0.26 2.40 10.11
N GLY A 514 -1.01 2.79 10.05
CA GLY A 514 -2.06 2.05 9.38
C GLY A 514 -3.04 2.90 8.61
N GLU A 515 -4.13 2.25 8.23
CA GLU A 515 -5.27 2.79 7.52
C GLU A 515 -5.92 3.95 8.31
N GLY A 516 -5.86 3.92 9.65
CA GLY A 516 -6.37 5.00 10.51
C GLY A 516 -5.67 6.35 10.30
N ILE A 517 -4.51 6.36 9.63
CA ILE A 517 -3.76 7.57 9.24
C ILE A 517 -3.71 7.71 7.73
N ASN A 518 -3.43 6.61 7.02
CA ASN A 518 -3.21 6.65 5.58
C ASN A 518 -4.49 6.94 4.78
N HIS A 519 -5.68 6.67 5.31
CA HIS A 519 -6.96 6.87 4.62
C HIS A 519 -7.53 8.28 4.79
N TRP A 520 -6.72 9.23 5.25
CA TRP A 520 -7.08 10.64 5.35
C TRP A 520 -6.43 11.49 4.26
N PHE A 521 -7.09 12.60 3.92
CA PHE A 521 -6.64 13.50 2.86
C PHE A 521 -5.22 14.05 3.10
N HIS A 522 -4.89 14.38 4.36
CA HIS A 522 -3.57 14.90 4.76
C HIS A 522 -2.60 13.81 5.27
N ALA A 523 -2.80 12.54 4.91
CA ALA A 523 -1.94 11.43 5.30
C ALA A 523 -0.46 11.67 4.98
N THR A 524 -0.16 12.38 3.89
CA THR A 524 1.22 12.75 3.52
C THR A 524 1.96 13.45 4.65
N GLU A 525 1.31 14.44 5.28
CA GLU A 525 1.92 15.20 6.37
C GLU A 525 2.01 14.38 7.66
N MET A 526 0.97 13.60 7.98
CA MET A 526 0.96 12.72 9.15
C MET A 526 2.07 11.67 9.08
N ASN A 527 2.24 11.02 7.93
CA ASN A 527 3.32 10.06 7.70
C ASN A 527 4.68 10.74 7.86
N ARG A 528 4.91 11.88 7.19
CA ARG A 528 6.18 12.63 7.27
C ARG A 528 6.51 13.06 8.69
N ALA A 529 5.53 13.56 9.43
CA ALA A 529 5.71 14.01 10.80
C ALA A 529 6.15 12.86 11.73
N SER A 530 5.61 11.65 11.56
CA SER A 530 6.00 10.47 12.35
C SER A 530 7.47 10.06 12.19
N TYR A 531 8.12 10.40 11.07
CA TYR A 531 9.53 10.11 10.86
C TYR A 531 10.45 11.04 11.65
N LEU A 532 10.02 12.27 11.94
CA LEU A 532 10.87 13.28 12.56
C LEU A 532 11.48 12.80 13.89
N PRO A 533 10.72 12.25 14.86
CA PRO A 533 11.31 11.74 16.11
C PRO A 533 12.31 10.60 15.90
N LEU A 534 12.08 9.73 14.91
CA LEU A 534 12.97 8.59 14.62
C LEU A 534 14.26 9.02 13.91
N MET A 535 14.19 10.05 13.07
CA MET A 535 15.36 10.69 12.47
C MET A 535 16.19 11.43 13.53
N LEU A 536 15.53 12.11 14.48
CA LEU A 536 16.21 12.78 15.59
C LEU A 536 16.95 11.80 16.50
N THR A 537 16.42 10.60 16.72
CA THR A 537 17.00 9.62 17.66
C THR A 537 17.94 8.61 17.01
N GLY A 538 18.12 8.69 15.68
CA GLY A 538 18.92 7.75 14.92
C GLY A 538 18.37 6.32 14.95
N ASN A 539 17.04 6.17 14.94
CA ASN A 539 16.37 4.87 14.94
C ASN A 539 16.22 4.27 13.52
N ILE A 540 16.30 5.09 12.47
CA ILE A 540 16.17 4.63 11.08
C ILE A 540 17.31 3.66 10.70
N GLY A 541 16.94 2.55 10.06
CA GLY A 541 17.89 1.54 9.56
C GLY A 541 18.41 0.55 10.61
N LYS A 542 17.87 0.57 11.84
CA LYS A 542 18.23 -0.36 12.91
C LYS A 542 17.18 -1.45 13.06
N ARG A 543 17.64 -2.65 13.39
CA ARG A 543 16.79 -3.80 13.70
C ARG A 543 15.83 -3.47 14.86
N GLY A 544 14.54 -3.74 14.69
CA GLY A 544 13.49 -3.40 15.66
C GLY A 544 13.10 -1.93 15.71
N ALA A 545 13.54 -1.12 14.74
CA ALA A 545 13.22 0.30 14.68
C ALA A 545 12.78 0.76 13.28
N GLY A 546 12.23 1.96 13.23
CA GLY A 546 11.77 2.60 11.98
C GLY A 546 10.30 2.98 12.03
N SER A 547 9.86 3.75 11.02
CA SER A 547 8.45 4.03 10.79
C SER A 547 7.98 3.11 9.67
N HIS A 548 6.99 2.28 9.97
CA HIS A 548 6.54 1.17 9.15
C HIS A 548 5.07 1.33 8.83
N THR A 549 4.67 1.01 7.59
CA THR A 549 3.27 1.06 7.18
C THR A 549 2.71 -0.30 6.83
N TRP A 550 1.47 -0.53 7.27
CA TRP A 550 0.77 -1.79 7.10
C TRP A 550 -0.63 -1.55 6.54
N ALA A 551 -0.92 -2.12 5.37
CA ALA A 551 -2.24 -2.05 4.74
C ALA A 551 -2.59 -3.40 4.09
N GLY A 552 -3.09 -3.41 2.84
CA GLY A 552 -3.24 -4.61 2.02
C GLY A 552 -1.93 -5.30 1.63
N ASN A 553 -2.02 -6.42 0.91
CA ASN A 553 -0.88 -7.19 0.47
C ASN A 553 -0.26 -6.58 -0.80
N TYR A 554 0.54 -5.53 -0.60
CA TYR A 554 1.16 -4.76 -1.67
C TYR A 554 2.52 -5.35 -2.13
N LYS A 555 3.31 -5.92 -1.22
CA LYS A 555 4.67 -6.41 -1.50
C LYS A 555 4.67 -7.80 -2.16
N ALA A 556 5.22 -7.90 -3.37
CA ALA A 556 5.38 -9.17 -4.09
C ALA A 556 6.75 -9.80 -3.77
N ALA A 557 6.84 -10.62 -2.72
CA ALA A 557 8.11 -11.16 -2.23
C ALA A 557 8.82 -12.17 -3.17
N LEU A 558 8.12 -12.74 -4.16
CA LEU A 558 8.58 -13.97 -4.83
C LEU A 558 9.48 -13.79 -6.06
N PHE A 559 9.65 -12.58 -6.59
CA PHE A 559 10.41 -12.38 -7.84
C PHE A 559 11.11 -11.01 -7.89
N GLN A 560 12.04 -10.73 -6.99
CA GLN A 560 12.77 -9.47 -7.08
C GLN A 560 13.68 -9.44 -8.33
N GLY A 561 13.62 -8.32 -9.06
CA GLY A 561 14.45 -8.10 -10.24
C GLY A 561 15.91 -7.87 -9.83
N SER A 562 16.84 -8.47 -10.54
CA SER A 562 18.27 -8.32 -10.27
C SER A 562 19.11 -8.72 -11.49
N PRO A 563 20.41 -8.37 -11.54
CA PRO A 563 21.29 -8.87 -12.60
C PRO A 563 21.34 -10.40 -12.72
N TRP A 564 21.07 -11.15 -11.64
CA TRP A 564 21.12 -12.62 -11.64
C TRP A 564 19.76 -13.28 -11.92
N THR A 565 18.65 -12.70 -11.47
CA THR A 565 17.28 -13.21 -11.69
C THR A 565 16.62 -12.65 -12.97
N GLY A 566 17.17 -11.59 -13.56
CA GLY A 566 16.55 -10.88 -14.67
C GLY A 566 15.55 -9.82 -14.23
N PRO A 567 14.52 -9.53 -15.05
CA PRO A 567 13.49 -8.55 -14.71
C PRO A 567 12.60 -8.96 -13.53
N GLY A 568 12.82 -10.14 -12.93
CA GLY A 568 12.06 -10.64 -11.80
C GLY A 568 10.56 -10.66 -12.09
N PHE A 569 9.79 -10.05 -11.21
CA PHE A 569 8.34 -9.98 -11.28
C PHE A 569 7.86 -9.27 -12.55
N LYS A 570 8.60 -8.27 -13.02
CA LYS A 570 8.32 -7.55 -14.26
C LYS A 570 8.41 -8.47 -15.48
N GLY A 571 9.27 -9.48 -15.44
CA GLY A 571 9.36 -10.51 -16.48
C GLY A 571 8.09 -11.33 -16.67
N TRP A 572 7.22 -11.39 -15.65
CA TRP A 572 5.92 -12.05 -15.77
C TRP A 572 4.82 -11.10 -16.26
N VAL A 573 4.70 -9.91 -15.65
CA VAL A 573 3.59 -8.99 -15.96
C VAL A 573 3.79 -8.21 -17.25
N ALA A 574 5.04 -7.97 -17.62
CA ALA A 574 5.43 -7.19 -18.79
C ALA A 574 6.32 -8.02 -19.71
N GLU A 575 6.22 -9.35 -19.71
CA GLU A 575 6.85 -10.16 -20.76
C GLU A 575 6.46 -9.60 -22.12
N ASP A 576 7.44 -9.48 -23.00
CA ASP A 576 7.24 -8.97 -24.34
C ASP A 576 6.33 -9.94 -25.13
N PRO A 577 5.09 -9.53 -25.47
CA PRO A 577 4.17 -10.39 -26.20
C PRO A 577 4.61 -10.70 -27.64
N PHE A 578 5.58 -9.97 -28.20
CA PHE A 578 6.13 -10.25 -29.53
C PHE A 578 7.40 -11.11 -29.49
N ASP A 579 7.97 -11.34 -28.31
CA ASP A 579 9.17 -12.15 -28.10
C ASP A 579 9.04 -13.01 -26.83
N ILE A 580 7.94 -13.77 -26.78
CA ILE A 580 7.60 -14.65 -25.66
C ILE A 580 8.59 -15.81 -25.59
N ASN A 581 9.09 -16.11 -24.38
CA ASN A 581 9.92 -17.27 -24.17
C ASN A 581 9.05 -18.52 -23.93
N LEU A 582 9.07 -19.46 -24.88
CA LEU A 582 8.31 -20.71 -24.80
C LEU A 582 9.08 -21.86 -24.14
N ASP A 583 10.35 -21.68 -23.78
CA ASP A 583 11.14 -22.71 -23.09
C ASP A 583 10.76 -22.73 -21.61
N PRO A 584 10.10 -23.80 -21.10
CA PRO A 584 9.73 -23.91 -19.70
C PRO A 584 10.94 -24.01 -18.75
N LYS A 585 12.16 -24.17 -19.28
CA LYS A 585 13.41 -24.22 -18.52
C LYS A 585 14.24 -22.94 -18.62
N ALA A 586 13.76 -21.92 -19.33
CA ALA A 586 14.48 -20.67 -19.46
C ALA A 586 14.72 -20.01 -18.08
N PRO A 587 15.95 -19.54 -17.79
CA PRO A 587 16.18 -18.77 -16.58
C PRO A 587 15.47 -17.42 -16.67
N GLY A 588 15.03 -16.86 -15.54
CA GLY A 588 14.31 -15.57 -15.52
C GLY A 588 15.03 -14.42 -16.24
N LYS A 589 16.37 -14.41 -16.25
CA LYS A 589 17.21 -13.45 -16.99
C LYS A 589 17.13 -13.54 -18.52
N ALA A 590 16.63 -14.65 -19.05
CA ALA A 590 16.38 -14.80 -20.48
C ALA A 590 15.01 -14.26 -20.91
N LEU A 591 14.15 -13.89 -19.95
CA LEU A 591 12.85 -13.29 -20.24
C LEU A 591 13.06 -11.83 -20.63
N LYS A 592 12.51 -11.46 -21.79
CA LYS A 592 12.48 -10.07 -22.25
C LYS A 592 11.21 -9.42 -21.73
N ALA A 593 11.38 -8.28 -21.07
CA ALA A 593 10.26 -7.50 -20.55
C ALA A 593 10.15 -6.19 -21.31
N HIS A 594 9.00 -5.95 -21.94
CA HIS A 594 8.66 -4.71 -22.61
C HIS A 594 7.24 -4.29 -22.21
N ALA A 595 7.14 -3.14 -21.55
CA ALA A 595 5.88 -2.64 -21.00
C ALA A 595 5.18 -1.74 -22.03
N TYR A 596 4.17 -2.31 -22.69
CA TYR A 596 3.30 -1.61 -23.63
C TYR A 596 2.18 -0.85 -22.96
N THR A 597 1.89 -1.20 -21.71
CA THR A 597 0.82 -0.60 -20.91
C THR A 597 1.19 0.82 -20.49
N LYS A 598 0.18 1.64 -20.23
CA LYS A 598 0.32 2.97 -19.64
C LYS A 598 -0.31 2.90 -18.28
N ASP A 599 0.43 3.33 -17.28
CA ASP A 599 -0.13 3.40 -15.95
C ASP A 599 -1.10 4.58 -15.87
N GLU A 600 -2.25 4.33 -15.28
CA GLU A 600 -3.28 5.32 -15.01
C GLU A 600 -3.43 5.41 -13.50
N GLU A 601 -2.97 6.54 -12.96
CA GLU A 601 -3.44 6.99 -11.65
C GLU A 601 -4.82 7.64 -11.85
N PRO A 602 -5.74 7.54 -10.88
CA PRO A 602 -7.02 8.24 -10.96
C PRO A 602 -6.78 9.74 -11.15
N ALA A 603 -6.99 10.23 -12.37
CA ALA A 603 -7.14 11.65 -12.64
C ALA A 603 -8.47 12.11 -12.03
N LEU A 604 -8.37 12.88 -10.95
CA LEU A 604 -9.49 13.41 -10.19
C LEU A 604 -9.96 14.73 -10.83
N GLU A 605 -10.72 14.73 -11.91
CA GLU A 605 -11.46 15.94 -12.33
C GLU A 605 -12.72 15.60 -13.14
N GLY A 606 -13.86 16.21 -12.80
CA GLY A 606 -15.10 16.10 -13.54
C GLY A 606 -16.38 16.36 -12.72
N ILE A 607 -17.43 16.84 -13.38
CA ILE A 607 -18.81 16.82 -12.89
C ILE A 607 -19.60 15.86 -13.75
N PHE A 608 -20.31 14.92 -13.11
CA PHE A 608 -21.09 13.90 -13.77
C PHE A 608 -22.56 14.08 -13.45
N LYS A 609 -23.42 14.09 -14.47
CA LYS A 609 -24.86 13.98 -14.25
C LYS A 609 -25.22 12.51 -14.02
N VAL A 610 -25.66 12.19 -12.81
CA VAL A 610 -26.07 10.85 -12.39
C VAL A 610 -27.57 10.86 -12.17
N LYS A 611 -28.27 9.94 -12.85
CA LYS A 611 -29.70 9.74 -12.63
C LYS A 611 -29.89 8.73 -11.50
N LEU A 612 -30.50 9.18 -10.41
CA LEU A 612 -30.86 8.36 -9.25
C LEU A 612 -31.98 7.39 -9.61
N ALA A 613 -32.16 6.37 -8.76
CA ALA A 613 -33.15 5.31 -8.96
C ALA A 613 -34.61 5.83 -8.96
N ASP A 614 -34.86 7.00 -8.38
CA ASP A 614 -36.14 7.72 -8.40
C ASP A 614 -36.34 8.57 -9.67
N GLY A 615 -35.40 8.51 -10.61
CA GLY A 615 -35.42 9.28 -11.86
C GLY A 615 -34.88 10.69 -11.74
N LYS A 616 -34.47 11.15 -10.55
CA LYS A 616 -33.88 12.47 -10.34
C LYS A 616 -32.45 12.52 -10.88
N GLU A 617 -32.16 13.48 -11.74
CA GLU A 617 -30.77 13.76 -12.12
C GLU A 617 -30.11 14.62 -11.04
N ILE A 618 -28.97 14.17 -10.53
CA ILE A 618 -28.09 14.92 -9.65
C ILE A 618 -26.75 15.12 -10.36
N GLU A 619 -26.12 16.26 -10.10
CA GLU A 619 -24.72 16.45 -10.46
C GLU A 619 -23.85 15.91 -9.33
N VAL A 620 -23.03 14.92 -9.66
CA VAL A 620 -22.01 14.35 -8.79
C VAL A 620 -20.68 14.84 -9.30
N ALA A 621 -20.08 15.77 -8.57
CA ALA A 621 -18.73 16.23 -8.84
C ALA A 621 -17.70 15.24 -8.25
N THR A 622 -16.58 15.07 -8.93
CA THR A 622 -15.38 14.49 -8.30
C THR A 622 -14.99 15.32 -7.09
N LEU A 623 -14.35 14.71 -6.09
CA LEU A 623 -13.89 15.42 -4.90
C LEU A 623 -13.01 16.64 -5.25
N TRP A 624 -12.22 16.55 -6.31
CA TRP A 624 -11.41 17.66 -6.82
C TRP A 624 -12.24 18.79 -7.43
N THR A 625 -13.34 18.48 -8.13
CA THR A 625 -14.23 19.51 -8.67
C THR A 625 -15.09 20.15 -7.56
N LEU A 626 -15.46 19.39 -6.51
CA LEU A 626 -16.02 19.97 -5.28
C LEU A 626 -14.99 20.87 -4.59
N TYR A 627 -13.72 20.47 -4.52
CA TYR A 627 -12.63 21.28 -3.99
C TYR A 627 -12.46 22.59 -4.78
N GLN A 628 -12.44 22.56 -6.11
CA GLN A 628 -12.43 23.79 -6.93
C GLN A 628 -13.67 24.68 -6.71
N THR A 629 -14.81 24.08 -6.39
CA THR A 629 -16.05 24.82 -6.13
C THR A 629 -16.01 25.47 -4.75
N HIS A 630 -15.57 24.75 -3.72
CA HIS A 630 -15.37 25.28 -2.37
C HIS A 630 -14.20 26.26 -2.30
N LEU A 631 -13.16 26.11 -3.12
CA LEU A 631 -12.10 27.12 -3.26
C LEU A 631 -12.63 28.48 -3.72
N LYS A 632 -13.79 28.55 -4.38
CA LYS A 632 -14.44 29.83 -4.70
C LYS A 632 -14.97 30.54 -3.46
N ASP A 633 -15.25 29.79 -2.39
CA ASP A 633 -15.64 30.35 -1.08
C ASP A 633 -14.41 30.82 -0.28
N TYR A 634 -13.19 30.48 -0.72
CA TYR A 634 -11.91 30.92 -0.17
C TYR A 634 -11.23 31.91 -1.12
N ASP A 635 -11.90 33.02 -1.38
CA ASP A 635 -11.26 34.12 -2.10
C ASP A 635 -10.09 34.71 -1.29
N LEU A 636 -9.27 35.53 -1.96
CA LEU A 636 -8.07 36.11 -1.36
C LEU A 636 -8.36 36.88 -0.06
N ASP A 637 -9.56 37.46 0.04
CA ASP A 637 -10.02 38.23 1.16
C ASP A 637 -10.31 37.33 2.36
N THR A 638 -11.04 36.25 2.12
CA THR A 638 -11.35 35.21 3.11
C THR A 638 -10.08 34.52 3.60
N VAL A 639 -9.17 34.19 2.69
CA VAL A 639 -7.89 33.57 3.05
C VAL A 639 -7.01 34.54 3.86
N ALA A 640 -6.95 35.82 3.49
CA ALA A 640 -6.21 36.82 4.26
C ALA A 640 -6.80 37.06 5.64
N GLU A 641 -8.13 37.02 5.78
CA GLU A 641 -8.80 37.12 7.07
C GLU A 641 -8.49 35.92 7.98
N ILE A 642 -8.61 34.69 7.46
CA ILE A 642 -8.34 33.46 8.22
C ILE A 642 -6.86 33.36 8.61
N THR A 643 -5.95 33.67 7.68
CA THR A 643 -4.51 33.48 7.89
C THR A 643 -3.81 34.68 8.52
N GLN A 644 -4.50 35.83 8.58
CA GLN A 644 -3.93 37.14 8.91
C GLN A 644 -2.72 37.53 8.05
N ALA A 645 -2.51 36.86 6.91
CA ALA A 645 -1.40 37.14 6.01
C ALA A 645 -1.77 38.24 5.01
N PRO A 646 -0.81 39.09 4.60
CA PRO A 646 -1.05 40.08 3.56
C PRO A 646 -1.49 39.43 2.24
N LYS A 647 -2.56 39.96 1.63
CA LYS A 647 -3.13 39.46 0.37
C LYS A 647 -2.08 39.29 -0.74
N ASN A 648 -1.16 40.24 -0.88
CA ASN A 648 -0.07 40.18 -1.87
C ASN A 648 0.90 39.01 -1.63
N LEU A 649 1.09 38.59 -0.38
CA LEU A 649 1.93 37.44 -0.05
C LEU A 649 1.21 36.12 -0.38
N ILE A 650 -0.10 36.06 -0.13
CA ILE A 650 -0.93 34.90 -0.48
C ILE A 650 -1.01 34.73 -2.01
N GLU A 651 -1.20 35.82 -2.75
CA GLU A 651 -1.16 35.81 -4.23
C GLU A 651 0.20 35.39 -4.77
N GLN A 652 1.28 35.94 -4.22
CA GLN A 652 2.64 35.57 -4.63
C GLN A 652 2.89 34.08 -4.36
N LEU A 653 2.51 33.57 -3.19
CA LEU A 653 2.63 32.16 -2.84
C LEU A 653 1.79 31.28 -3.78
N ALA A 654 0.57 31.69 -4.12
CA ALA A 654 -0.28 30.96 -5.07
C ALA A 654 0.31 30.94 -6.48
N GLN A 655 0.90 32.05 -6.94
CA GLN A 655 1.60 32.13 -8.23
C GLN A 655 2.89 31.30 -8.22
N ASP A 656 3.62 31.29 -7.11
CA ASP A 656 4.82 30.48 -6.93
C ASP A 656 4.48 28.98 -6.93
N ILE A 657 3.37 28.58 -6.28
CA ILE A 657 2.83 27.21 -6.31
C ILE A 657 2.31 26.86 -7.71
N ALA A 658 1.63 27.77 -8.41
CA ALA A 658 1.10 27.52 -9.77
C ALA A 658 2.21 27.41 -10.82
N THR A 659 3.35 28.09 -10.59
CA THR A 659 4.54 28.00 -11.45
C THR A 659 5.51 26.91 -11.03
N MET A 660 5.33 26.31 -9.83
CA MET A 660 5.85 24.97 -9.54
C MET A 660 5.14 23.99 -10.47
N LYS A 661 5.76 23.73 -11.64
CA LYS A 661 5.43 22.55 -12.43
C LYS A 661 5.39 21.36 -11.45
N PRO A 662 4.33 20.54 -11.44
CA PRO A 662 4.41 19.25 -10.78
C PRO A 662 5.71 18.63 -11.24
N VAL A 663 6.52 18.14 -10.31
CA VAL A 663 7.52 17.15 -10.70
C VAL A 663 6.67 16.02 -11.23
N ALA A 664 6.45 16.01 -12.55
CA ALA A 664 6.09 14.83 -13.27
C ALA A 664 7.15 13.83 -12.82
N ILE A 665 6.72 12.88 -11.97
CA ILE A 665 7.26 11.55 -11.99
C ILE A 665 7.00 11.15 -13.43
N HIS A 666 7.99 11.38 -14.30
CA HIS A 666 7.92 10.89 -15.65
C HIS A 666 7.86 9.37 -15.48
N GLN A 667 6.65 8.85 -15.62
CA GLN A 667 6.39 7.45 -15.92
C GLN A 667 7.05 7.19 -17.27
N GLY A 668 8.31 6.79 -17.20
CA GLY A 668 9.18 6.45 -18.31
C GLY A 668 10.21 5.51 -17.75
N GLU A 669 10.02 4.23 -18.04
CA GLU A 669 10.96 3.14 -17.79
C GLU A 669 11.39 2.91 -16.34
N GLY A 670 10.64 2.01 -15.68
CA GLY A 670 11.20 1.01 -14.75
C GLY A 670 12.02 1.55 -13.57
N ILE A 671 11.32 1.98 -12.52
CA ILE A 671 11.91 1.91 -11.18
C ILE A 671 11.92 0.42 -10.79
N ASN A 672 13.07 -0.23 -10.94
CA ASN A 672 13.37 -1.49 -10.26
C ASN A 672 13.51 -1.17 -8.77
N HIS A 673 12.56 -1.60 -7.94
CA HIS A 673 12.75 -1.93 -6.52
C HIS A 673 11.65 -2.89 -6.04
#